data_AF-A0A956YLZ5-F1
#
_entry.id   AF-A0A956YLZ5-F1
#
_cell.length_a   1.000
_cell.length_b   1.000
_cell.length_c   1.000
_cell.angle_alpha   90.00
_cell.angle_beta   90.00
_cell.angle_gamma   90.00
#
_symmetry.space_group_name_H-M   'P 1'
#
loop_
_entity.id
_entity.type
_entity.pdbx_description
1 polymer ?
#
loop_
_entity_poly.entity_id
_entity_poly.type
_entity_poly.pdbx_seq_one_letter_code
_entity_poly.pdbx_strand_id
1 'polypeptide(L)'
;MKRIPSVGKIIRMNKLMRFATGFCLIAIALAVSCGAEPPLEENSEIDPTGTAVPPTTEPTANTPLPPPAVATTQPTSTPAISEATSVGSSLVPSPIDGEGALISLTMSSQVGILLDEYPQDMRDEVAAAIAAESDAFWIELAQRQVALTYNRLHFRPFFYADKGQLPLPPQSLWHIELSGEPARQTINNHELILIGYTFSSTLLTSLDEPVKAEPALAEVGGVWDEPFILPPDPTQLLQRTSNACLNEGGFPPNSYDSENVDIFYDYSCTADSGGAAGCHRTTLPTLSCLQALNATVGVVETAVRFTRLEWNEDLANQVRVGEVVSQDAPDLLVVGSDLANNRIIYRYFPSNACALAEGCVNGSGWRRLLQFDATAHNLGAAALDIGPVVAENPLTNMFQYNSCHAHFHFQNYGEFQLGSASQPSKQAFCVESTSRFSNNELSPLTHDFSCNNQGIQAGWVDEYGAGLDCQWIDITDLEFEGETTELPLSFRFNTEQFLCEGYPVLDEAGQPIFEPSGLRNSDGLPISRPQCEFVEDWDATNSGTADVSIPATGSFVTQPCASSEQGPRRNCGFTAVSLPDLPDVSETEEPPLRCTPGSTVQLSCSVEGDAAQVARLCETSAILGVGTACTFNDSLLNQVISGSEVTLSFTCPFVRDENEPGGDYALYTAPLFTGDALAEITCTPVE
;
A
#
# COMPACT_ATOMS: atom_id res chain seq x y z
N MET A 1 -26.98 -36.57 -33.17
CA MET A 1 -27.89 -36.26 -34.30
C MET A 1 -29.05 -35.41 -33.80
N LYS A 2 -29.54 -34.49 -34.65
CA LYS A 2 -30.89 -33.84 -34.68
C LYS A 2 -32.00 -34.62 -33.91
N ARG A 3 -32.98 -33.99 -33.22
CA ARG A 3 -33.87 -32.87 -33.67
C ARG A 3 -34.50 -32.05 -32.52
N ILE A 4 -34.99 -30.86 -32.86
CA ILE A 4 -35.93 -30.00 -32.08
C ILE A 4 -37.37 -30.20 -32.60
N PRO A 5 -38.40 -30.20 -31.72
CA PRO A 5 -39.54 -29.27 -31.82
C PRO A 5 -40.07 -28.81 -30.41
N SER A 6 -40.89 -27.77 -30.22
CA SER A 6 -41.34 -26.65 -31.09
C SER A 6 -42.02 -25.53 -30.27
N VAL A 7 -42.05 -24.32 -30.84
CA VAL A 7 -42.71 -23.08 -30.39
C VAL A 7 -44.18 -23.22 -29.91
N GLY A 8 -44.56 -22.45 -28.89
CA GLY A 8 -45.95 -22.09 -28.55
C GLY A 8 -46.00 -20.71 -27.86
N LYS A 9 -47.00 -19.86 -28.15
CA LYS A 9 -47.03 -18.43 -27.73
C LYS A 9 -48.47 -17.92 -27.52
N ILE A 10 -48.61 -16.87 -26.70
CA ILE A 10 -49.79 -15.99 -26.52
C ILE A 10 -50.93 -16.52 -25.62
N ILE A 11 -51.20 -15.78 -24.54
CA ILE A 11 -52.52 -15.23 -24.17
C ILE A 11 -52.27 -13.87 -23.46
N ARG A 12 -53.26 -12.97 -23.45
CA ARG A 12 -53.08 -11.55 -23.08
C ARG A 12 -54.26 -11.03 -22.23
N MET A 13 -54.02 -9.91 -21.55
CA MET A 13 -54.99 -8.88 -21.12
C MET A 13 -55.87 -9.08 -19.86
N ASN A 14 -55.66 -8.13 -18.94
CA ASN A 14 -56.65 -7.27 -18.29
C ASN A 14 -57.64 -7.84 -17.24
N LYS A 15 -57.56 -7.24 -16.04
CA LYS A 15 -58.73 -6.67 -15.35
C LYS A 15 -58.44 -5.24 -14.92
N LEU A 16 -59.43 -4.36 -15.04
CA LEU A 16 -59.31 -2.93 -14.79
C LEU A 16 -60.64 -2.39 -14.27
N MET A 17 -60.72 -1.92 -13.02
CA MET A 17 -61.84 -1.16 -12.42
C MET A 17 -61.48 -0.68 -11.00
N ARG A 18 -61.93 0.47 -10.46
CA ARG A 18 -62.31 1.79 -11.04
C ARG A 18 -62.66 2.78 -9.90
N PHE A 19 -61.99 3.95 -9.82
CA PHE A 19 -62.40 5.19 -9.11
C PHE A 19 -62.65 5.12 -7.57
N ALA A 20 -62.69 6.22 -6.79
CA ALA A 20 -62.81 7.64 -7.15
C ALA A 20 -62.04 8.64 -6.25
N THR A 21 -61.44 9.66 -6.90
CA THR A 21 -61.26 11.08 -6.49
C THR A 21 -61.16 11.51 -5.01
N GLY A 22 -60.06 12.20 -4.70
CA GLY A 22 -59.93 13.23 -3.65
C GLY A 22 -58.88 14.28 -4.09
N PHE A 23 -59.11 15.57 -3.85
CA PHE A 23 -58.34 16.68 -4.45
C PHE A 23 -57.52 17.44 -3.39
N CYS A 24 -56.24 17.70 -3.65
CA CYS A 24 -55.55 18.94 -3.28
C CYS A 24 -54.17 19.04 -3.96
N LEU A 25 -53.79 20.26 -4.37
CA LEU A 25 -52.41 20.62 -4.70
C LEU A 25 -51.81 21.40 -3.53
N ILE A 26 -50.48 21.35 -3.37
CA ILE A 26 -49.59 22.52 -3.38
C ILE A 26 -48.15 22.00 -3.44
N ALA A 27 -47.28 22.71 -4.16
CA ALA A 27 -45.84 22.46 -4.20
C ALA A 27 -45.10 23.78 -3.94
N ILE A 28 -44.08 23.74 -3.09
CA ILE A 28 -43.11 24.82 -2.87
C ILE A 28 -41.73 24.14 -2.73
N ALA A 29 -40.69 24.76 -3.31
CA ALA A 29 -39.34 24.22 -3.34
C ALA A 29 -38.57 24.47 -2.02
N LEU A 30 -37.50 23.69 -1.82
CA LEU A 30 -36.44 23.97 -0.86
C LEU A 30 -35.22 24.53 -1.60
N ALA A 31 -34.55 25.50 -0.97
CA ALA A 31 -33.25 26.02 -1.39
C ALA A 31 -32.34 26.05 -0.15
N VAL A 32 -31.06 25.73 -0.34
CA VAL A 32 -30.06 25.62 0.74
C VAL A 32 -29.45 26.99 1.04
N SER A 33 -29.06 27.21 2.30
CA SER A 33 -28.26 28.35 2.74
C SER A 33 -27.16 27.88 3.69
N CYS A 34 -25.98 28.49 3.61
CA CYS A 34 -24.78 28.09 4.36
C CYS A 34 -24.56 28.93 5.64
N GLY A 35 -23.65 28.46 6.50
CA GLY A 35 -22.81 29.32 7.34
C GLY A 35 -23.01 29.21 8.87
N ALA A 36 -21.99 28.67 9.55
CA ALA A 36 -21.67 28.95 10.96
C ALA A 36 -20.22 28.53 11.26
N GLU A 37 -19.44 29.39 11.92
CA GLU A 37 -18.08 29.11 12.42
C GLU A 37 -18.10 28.84 13.94
N PRO A 38 -17.18 28.03 14.49
CA PRO A 38 -16.92 27.93 15.93
C PRO A 38 -15.79 28.87 16.42
N PRO A 39 -15.74 29.25 17.71
CA PRO A 39 -14.76 30.20 18.26
C PRO A 39 -13.50 29.55 18.90
N LEU A 40 -12.54 30.40 19.27
CA LEU A 40 -11.23 30.12 19.88
C LEU A 40 -11.27 29.91 21.41
N GLU A 41 -10.31 29.16 21.98
CA GLU A 41 -9.90 29.21 23.41
C GLU A 41 -8.35 29.13 23.56
N GLU A 42 -7.82 29.29 24.79
CA GLU A 42 -6.42 29.64 25.09
C GLU A 42 -5.51 28.50 25.63
N ASN A 43 -4.20 28.74 25.61
CA ASN A 43 -3.13 27.80 26.03
C ASN A 43 -2.98 27.64 27.57
N SER A 44 -2.43 26.49 28.00
CA SER A 44 -1.62 26.40 29.23
C SER A 44 -0.63 25.21 29.24
N GLU A 45 0.68 25.49 29.35
CA GLU A 45 1.75 24.52 29.70
C GLU A 45 2.26 24.79 31.13
N ILE A 46 2.67 23.77 31.90
CA ILE A 46 3.84 23.71 32.83
C ILE A 46 4.07 22.23 33.27
N ASP A 47 5.25 21.62 33.03
CA ASP A 47 6.20 21.07 34.06
C ASP A 47 7.47 20.40 33.40
N PRO A 48 8.60 20.17 34.13
CA PRO A 48 9.93 19.96 33.50
C PRO A 48 10.83 18.81 34.03
N THR A 49 11.95 18.52 33.34
CA THR A 49 13.23 17.88 33.84
C THR A 49 13.20 16.47 34.50
N GLY A 50 14.18 15.56 34.34
CA GLY A 50 15.41 15.51 33.52
C GLY A 50 16.52 14.57 34.09
N THR A 51 17.40 14.06 33.22
CA THR A 51 18.78 13.49 33.45
C THR A 51 19.08 12.12 34.14
N ALA A 52 19.68 11.21 33.33
CA ALA A 52 21.03 10.59 33.48
C ALA A 52 21.28 9.15 34.06
N VAL A 53 22.36 8.53 33.54
CA VAL A 53 22.96 7.15 33.65
C VAL A 53 24.48 7.24 33.31
N PRO A 54 25.38 6.20 33.21
CA PRO A 54 25.33 4.71 33.30
C PRO A 54 26.32 4.20 34.42
N PRO A 55 27.27 3.20 34.33
CA PRO A 55 27.57 2.01 33.47
C PRO A 55 27.77 0.68 34.33
N THR A 56 28.55 -0.41 34.07
CA THR A 56 29.70 -0.74 33.18
C THR A 56 30.05 -2.27 33.08
N THR A 57 30.50 -2.74 31.90
CA THR A 57 31.51 -3.81 31.55
C THR A 57 31.50 -5.25 32.16
N GLU A 58 31.25 -6.28 31.31
CA GLU A 58 32.22 -7.18 30.58
C GLU A 58 33.42 -7.89 31.31
N PRO A 59 34.13 -8.94 30.75
CA PRO A 59 34.05 -9.59 29.39
C PRO A 59 34.25 -11.16 29.30
N THR A 60 34.33 -11.70 28.05
CA THR A 60 35.13 -12.88 27.52
C THR A 60 34.52 -14.23 27.03
N ALA A 61 34.18 -14.28 25.74
CA ALA A 61 34.72 -15.14 24.64
C ALA A 61 34.85 -16.70 24.69
N ASN A 62 34.36 -17.38 23.64
CA ASN A 62 35.04 -18.46 22.87
C ASN A 62 34.35 -18.79 21.52
N THR A 63 35.05 -19.43 20.58
CA THR A 63 34.66 -19.74 19.16
C THR A 63 35.22 -21.12 18.73
N PRO A 64 35.01 -21.65 17.49
CA PRO A 64 33.94 -21.48 16.48
C PRO A 64 33.39 -22.82 15.91
N LEU A 65 32.29 -22.81 15.14
CA LEU A 65 31.93 -23.87 14.16
C LEU A 65 31.27 -23.30 12.87
N PRO A 66 31.36 -23.98 11.71
CA PRO A 66 30.91 -23.48 10.39
C PRO A 66 29.42 -23.80 10.07
N PRO A 67 28.83 -23.18 9.02
CA PRO A 67 27.38 -22.94 8.97
C PRO A 67 26.57 -23.92 8.09
N PRO A 68 25.25 -24.05 8.34
CA PRO A 68 24.25 -24.34 7.31
C PRO A 68 24.01 -23.10 6.43
N ALA A 69 23.53 -23.27 5.20
CA ALA A 69 23.40 -22.15 4.26
C ALA A 69 22.26 -21.19 4.64
N VAL A 70 22.53 -19.88 4.56
CA VAL A 70 21.49 -18.86 4.43
C VAL A 70 20.81 -19.06 3.08
N ALA A 71 19.51 -19.35 3.10
CA ALA A 71 18.67 -19.17 1.92
C ALA A 71 18.38 -17.68 1.78
N THR A 72 18.66 -17.10 0.62
CA THR A 72 18.45 -15.67 0.35
C THR A 72 16.96 -15.40 0.13
N THR A 73 16.24 -15.04 1.18
CA THR A 73 15.00 -14.26 1.04
C THR A 73 15.35 -12.82 0.68
N GLN A 74 14.62 -12.23 -0.25
CA GLN A 74 14.72 -10.80 -0.54
C GLN A 74 13.97 -10.02 0.55
N PRO A 75 14.51 -8.90 1.06
CA PRO A 75 13.72 -8.01 1.92
C PRO A 75 12.62 -7.33 1.10
N THR A 76 11.46 -7.13 1.71
CA THR A 76 10.32 -6.36 1.17
C THR A 76 10.60 -4.85 1.30
N SER A 77 11.63 -4.38 0.60
CA SER A 77 11.80 -2.98 0.20
C SER A 77 11.42 -2.84 -1.28
N THR A 78 10.86 -1.69 -1.68
CA THR A 78 10.76 -1.29 -3.09
C THR A 78 12.08 -1.62 -3.80
N PRO A 79 12.07 -2.42 -4.89
CA PRO A 79 13.30 -2.95 -5.43
C PRO A 79 14.23 -1.82 -5.89
N ALA A 80 15.52 -1.93 -5.58
CA ALA A 80 16.51 -1.06 -6.19
C ALA A 80 16.44 -1.29 -7.72
N ILE A 81 16.07 -0.24 -8.46
CA ILE A 81 15.77 -0.29 -9.89
C ILE A 81 16.84 -1.09 -10.62
N SER A 82 16.45 -2.23 -11.20
CA SER A 82 17.35 -3.01 -12.06
C SER A 82 17.80 -2.15 -13.23
N GLU A 83 19.09 -2.17 -13.56
CA GLU A 83 19.62 -1.46 -14.73
C GLU A 83 18.75 -1.77 -15.95
N ALA A 84 18.17 -0.72 -16.56
CA ALA A 84 17.28 -0.87 -17.70
C ALA A 84 18.04 -1.55 -18.85
N THR A 85 17.42 -2.54 -19.49
CA THR A 85 18.03 -3.20 -20.65
C THR A 85 18.09 -2.23 -21.82
N SER A 86 19.24 -1.61 -22.04
CA SER A 86 19.44 -0.51 -23.00
C SER A 86 18.92 -0.85 -24.41
N VAL A 87 17.74 -0.33 -24.75
CA VAL A 87 17.23 -0.27 -26.13
C VAL A 87 17.83 0.97 -26.81
N GLY A 88 17.93 0.94 -28.15
CA GLY A 88 18.81 1.82 -28.93
C GLY A 88 18.40 3.28 -29.11
N SER A 89 17.69 3.88 -28.14
CA SER A 89 17.31 5.31 -28.19
C SER A 89 18.52 6.24 -28.11
N SER A 90 18.33 7.50 -28.50
CA SER A 90 19.36 8.55 -28.49
C SER A 90 19.54 9.15 -27.08
N LEU A 91 19.93 8.30 -26.13
CA LEU A 91 20.09 8.62 -24.70
C LEU A 91 20.73 9.98 -24.44
N VAL A 92 20.15 10.75 -23.51
CA VAL A 92 20.72 12.03 -23.10
C VAL A 92 22.07 11.78 -22.41
N PRO A 93 23.15 12.47 -22.83
CA PRO A 93 24.45 12.29 -22.19
C PRO A 93 24.39 12.56 -20.68
N SER A 94 25.00 11.67 -19.90
CA SER A 94 25.32 11.91 -18.49
C SER A 94 26.83 12.18 -18.37
N PRO A 95 27.28 13.28 -17.73
CA PRO A 95 26.46 14.32 -17.11
C PRO A 95 25.66 15.15 -18.12
N ILE A 96 24.51 15.64 -17.65
CA ILE A 96 23.62 16.54 -18.40
C ILE A 96 24.27 17.94 -18.42
N ASP A 97 24.30 18.61 -19.58
CA ASP A 97 24.91 19.93 -19.75
C ASP A 97 24.11 21.02 -19.00
N GLY A 98 24.48 21.33 -17.76
CA GLY A 98 23.92 22.44 -16.97
C GLY A 98 24.36 22.47 -15.50
N GLU A 99 24.09 23.58 -14.81
CA GLU A 99 24.16 23.63 -13.34
C GLU A 99 22.77 23.34 -12.75
N GLY A 100 22.68 22.36 -11.85
CA GLY A 100 21.45 21.99 -11.16
C GLY A 100 21.36 22.53 -9.73
N ALA A 101 20.49 21.91 -8.95
CA ALA A 101 20.31 22.17 -7.53
C ALA A 101 20.63 20.94 -6.69
N LEU A 102 21.58 21.09 -5.78
CA LEU A 102 21.89 20.12 -4.73
C LEU A 102 21.28 20.56 -3.39
N ILE A 103 20.65 19.61 -2.70
CA ILE A 103 20.12 19.76 -1.33
C ILE A 103 20.63 18.57 -0.51
N SER A 104 21.31 18.83 0.62
CA SER A 104 21.64 17.79 1.60
C SER A 104 20.42 17.48 2.45
N LEU A 105 20.19 16.19 2.73
CA LEU A 105 19.16 15.71 3.65
C LEU A 105 19.84 15.03 4.83
N THR A 106 19.42 15.33 6.05
CA THR A 106 19.86 14.65 7.27
C THR A 106 18.72 14.52 8.27
N MET A 107 18.63 13.38 8.95
CA MET A 107 17.70 13.16 10.08
C MET A 107 18.43 12.36 11.15
N SER A 108 18.07 12.51 12.42
CA SER A 108 18.61 11.68 13.50
C SER A 108 17.51 11.28 14.46
N SER A 109 17.37 9.98 14.69
CA SER A 109 16.22 9.37 15.36
C SER A 109 16.65 8.13 16.14
N GLN A 110 15.69 7.45 16.78
CA GLN A 110 15.87 6.14 17.38
C GLN A 110 14.84 5.18 16.81
N VAL A 111 15.28 3.96 16.49
CA VAL A 111 14.43 2.87 16.00
C VAL A 111 14.57 1.65 16.88
N GLY A 112 13.57 0.78 16.91
CA GLY A 112 13.50 -0.33 17.84
C GLY A 112 12.51 -1.42 17.49
N ILE A 113 12.43 -2.41 18.38
CA ILE A 113 11.33 -3.37 18.46
C ILE A 113 10.66 -3.27 19.84
N LEU A 114 9.34 -3.27 19.83
CA LEU A 114 8.48 -3.22 21.01
C LEU A 114 8.46 -4.56 21.75
N LEU A 115 8.86 -4.56 23.02
CA LEU A 115 8.81 -5.74 23.90
C LEU A 115 7.42 -5.95 24.53
N ASP A 116 6.53 -4.95 24.46
CA ASP A 116 5.28 -5.00 25.22
C ASP A 116 4.31 -6.10 24.77
N GLU A 117 4.36 -6.47 23.50
CA GLU A 117 3.48 -7.45 22.86
C GLU A 117 3.87 -8.90 23.21
N TYR A 118 5.03 -9.12 23.83
CA TYR A 118 5.53 -10.42 24.24
C TYR A 118 5.16 -10.78 25.70
N PRO A 119 4.96 -12.08 26.02
CA PRO A 119 4.72 -12.54 27.39
C PRO A 119 5.79 -12.06 28.37
N GLN A 120 5.37 -11.59 29.55
CA GLN A 120 6.24 -10.88 30.50
C GLN A 120 7.46 -11.71 30.95
N ASP A 121 7.28 -13.02 31.08
CA ASP A 121 8.30 -14.01 31.44
C ASP A 121 9.28 -14.31 30.30
N MET A 122 8.91 -14.04 29.04
CA MET A 122 9.79 -14.18 27.88
C MET A 122 10.57 -12.90 27.54
N ARG A 123 10.12 -11.71 28.00
CA ARG A 123 10.68 -10.41 27.58
C ARG A 123 12.20 -10.27 27.74
N ASP A 124 12.80 -10.93 28.73
CA ASP A 124 14.27 -10.88 28.95
C ASP A 124 15.05 -11.68 27.89
N GLU A 125 14.47 -12.77 27.38
CA GLU A 125 15.03 -13.56 26.27
C GLU A 125 14.78 -12.88 24.92
N VAL A 126 13.56 -12.37 24.70
CA VAL A 126 13.19 -11.52 23.56
C VAL A 126 14.16 -10.33 23.43
N ALA A 127 14.40 -9.63 24.55
CA ALA A 127 15.34 -8.51 24.62
C ALA A 127 16.77 -8.90 24.23
N ALA A 128 17.25 -10.08 24.66
CA ALA A 128 18.59 -10.56 24.37
C ALA A 128 18.75 -11.02 22.90
N ALA A 129 17.71 -11.64 22.32
CA ALA A 129 17.69 -12.05 20.92
C ALA A 129 17.71 -10.82 19.99
N ILE A 130 16.80 -9.88 20.19
CA ILE A 130 16.72 -8.64 19.38
C ILE A 130 17.99 -7.81 19.53
N ALA A 131 18.55 -7.67 20.74
CA ALA A 131 19.80 -6.94 20.93
C ALA A 131 21.04 -7.62 20.31
N ALA A 132 20.91 -8.86 19.81
CA ALA A 132 21.93 -9.58 19.05
C ALA A 132 21.67 -9.59 17.54
N GLU A 133 20.61 -8.92 17.06
CA GLU A 133 20.33 -8.76 15.63
C GLU A 133 21.39 -7.91 14.92
N SER A 134 21.57 -8.20 13.62
CA SER A 134 22.63 -7.60 12.81
C SER A 134 22.39 -6.12 12.46
N ASP A 135 23.46 -5.39 12.17
CA ASP A 135 23.40 -4.02 11.62
C ASP A 135 22.42 -3.89 10.45
N ALA A 136 22.31 -4.92 9.59
CA ALA A 136 21.40 -4.93 8.45
C ALA A 136 19.91 -4.91 8.85
N PHE A 137 19.54 -5.63 9.92
CA PHE A 137 18.19 -5.59 10.50
C PHE A 137 17.87 -4.20 11.09
N TRP A 138 18.84 -3.60 11.78
CA TRP A 138 18.69 -2.25 12.33
C TRP A 138 18.63 -1.16 11.26
N ILE A 139 19.34 -1.35 10.15
CA ILE A 139 19.26 -0.49 8.96
C ILE A 139 17.92 -0.67 8.24
N GLU A 140 17.41 -1.90 8.07
CA GLU A 140 16.08 -2.15 7.50
C GLU A 140 14.98 -1.45 8.32
N LEU A 141 15.01 -1.58 9.65
CA LEU A 141 14.09 -0.87 10.54
C LEU A 141 14.22 0.65 10.42
N ALA A 142 15.45 1.19 10.39
CA ALA A 142 15.67 2.62 10.21
C ALA A 142 15.16 3.13 8.86
N GLN A 143 15.34 2.37 7.77
CA GLN A 143 14.78 2.68 6.45
C GLN A 143 13.25 2.66 6.48
N ARG A 144 12.62 1.65 7.11
CA ARG A 144 11.16 1.61 7.31
C ARG A 144 10.67 2.83 8.13
N GLN A 145 11.40 3.28 9.16
CA GLN A 145 11.05 4.50 9.91
C GLN A 145 11.23 5.79 9.07
N VAL A 146 12.25 5.87 8.20
CA VAL A 146 12.43 6.99 7.24
C VAL A 146 11.30 7.01 6.20
N ALA A 147 10.85 5.85 5.72
CA ALA A 147 9.76 5.74 4.74
C ALA A 147 8.45 6.35 5.23
N LEU A 148 8.15 6.29 6.55
CA LEU A 148 6.99 6.97 7.16
C LEU A 148 6.98 8.50 6.95
N THR A 149 8.08 9.12 6.52
CA THR A 149 8.08 10.54 6.12
C THR A 149 7.39 10.83 4.78
N TYR A 150 7.12 9.79 3.97
CA TYR A 150 6.61 9.87 2.60
C TYR A 150 5.41 10.80 2.47
N ASN A 151 4.31 10.51 3.19
CA ASN A 151 3.03 11.19 2.99
C ASN A 151 3.16 12.70 3.22
N ARG A 152 3.79 13.09 4.33
CA ARG A 152 4.06 14.49 4.70
C ARG A 152 4.86 15.23 3.63
N LEU A 153 5.85 14.59 3.00
CA LEU A 153 6.78 15.20 2.05
C LEU A 153 6.24 15.31 0.62
N HIS A 154 5.45 14.33 0.18
CA HIS A 154 4.80 14.36 -1.14
C HIS A 154 3.52 15.21 -1.10
N PHE A 155 2.76 15.18 -0.01
CA PHE A 155 1.51 15.94 0.13
C PHE A 155 1.67 17.28 0.88
N ARG A 156 2.89 17.86 0.94
CA ARG A 156 3.17 19.18 1.56
C ARG A 156 2.17 20.29 1.21
N PRO A 157 1.68 20.46 -0.03
CA PRO A 157 0.70 21.49 -0.38
C PRO A 157 -0.64 21.41 0.38
N PHE A 158 -0.99 20.25 0.95
CA PHE A 158 -2.19 20.11 1.80
C PHE A 158 -1.95 20.59 3.25
N PHE A 159 -0.69 20.64 3.69
CA PHE A 159 -0.30 21.07 5.04
C PHE A 159 0.20 22.52 5.08
N TYR A 160 0.72 23.05 3.96
CA TYR A 160 1.29 24.39 3.85
C TYR A 160 0.81 25.10 2.57
N ALA A 161 0.30 26.31 2.70
CA ALA A 161 -0.29 27.07 1.57
C ALA A 161 0.74 27.74 0.64
N ASP A 162 2.02 27.71 0.99
CA ASP A 162 3.13 28.40 0.32
C ASP A 162 4.33 27.49 0.00
N LYS A 163 4.12 26.17 -0.02
CA LYS A 163 5.20 25.18 -0.23
C LYS A 163 4.77 24.08 -1.21
N GLY A 164 5.67 23.74 -2.13
CA GLY A 164 5.55 22.56 -2.99
C GLY A 164 5.96 21.27 -2.29
N GLN A 165 5.90 20.17 -3.06
CA GLN A 165 6.42 18.86 -2.68
C GLN A 165 7.94 18.95 -2.41
N LEU A 166 8.41 18.18 -1.43
CA LEU A 166 9.84 18.08 -1.10
C LEU A 166 10.20 16.61 -0.79
N PRO A 167 10.04 15.70 -1.78
CA PRO A 167 10.25 14.26 -1.60
C PRO A 167 11.70 13.94 -1.20
N LEU A 168 11.89 12.76 -0.59
CA LEU A 168 13.22 12.17 -0.47
C LEU A 168 13.70 11.71 -1.87
N PRO A 169 15.02 11.69 -2.13
CA PRO A 169 15.55 11.01 -3.31
C PRO A 169 15.34 9.48 -3.21
N PRO A 170 15.52 8.71 -4.30
CA PRO A 170 15.34 7.25 -4.32
C PRO A 170 16.10 6.51 -3.21
N GLN A 171 15.54 5.40 -2.71
CA GLN A 171 16.08 4.65 -1.56
C GLN A 171 17.52 4.14 -1.76
N SER A 172 17.96 3.94 -3.01
CA SER A 172 19.34 3.58 -3.37
C SER A 172 20.38 4.66 -2.99
N LEU A 173 19.95 5.90 -2.75
CA LEU A 173 20.77 7.02 -2.28
C LEU A 173 20.65 7.26 -0.78
N TRP A 174 19.93 6.42 -0.03
CA TRP A 174 19.77 6.57 1.41
C TRP A 174 20.97 5.96 2.14
N HIS A 175 21.50 6.67 3.13
CA HIS A 175 22.61 6.22 3.95
C HIS A 175 22.20 6.26 5.43
N ILE A 176 22.19 5.09 6.08
CA ILE A 176 21.92 4.95 7.51
C ILE A 176 23.24 4.68 8.23
N GLU A 177 23.63 5.57 9.13
CA GLU A 177 24.70 5.33 10.09
C GLU A 177 24.08 5.00 11.46
N LEU A 178 24.32 3.78 11.95
CA LEU A 178 23.90 3.35 13.29
C LEU A 178 24.79 4.02 14.36
N SER A 179 24.20 4.33 15.52
CA SER A 179 24.87 5.07 16.59
C SER A 179 24.56 4.48 17.98
N GLY A 180 25.64 4.07 18.66
CA GLY A 180 25.54 3.27 19.88
C GLY A 180 25.27 1.79 19.59
N GLU A 181 24.88 1.07 20.64
CA GLU A 181 24.55 -0.36 20.60
C GLU A 181 23.04 -0.53 20.89
N PRO A 182 22.38 -1.60 20.41
CA PRO A 182 21.00 -1.91 20.79
C PRO A 182 20.83 -2.05 22.31
N ALA A 183 19.91 -1.29 22.89
CA ALA A 183 19.73 -1.23 24.35
C ALA A 183 18.25 -1.16 24.76
N ARG A 184 17.88 -1.95 25.79
CA ARG A 184 16.55 -1.92 26.41
C ARG A 184 16.29 -0.57 27.07
N GLN A 185 15.26 0.11 26.63
CA GLN A 185 14.89 1.47 27.01
C GLN A 185 13.36 1.58 27.16
N THR A 186 12.89 2.73 27.67
CA THR A 186 11.47 2.99 27.88
C THR A 186 11.06 4.31 27.25
N ILE A 187 10.09 4.28 26.34
CA ILE A 187 9.52 5.45 25.65
C ILE A 187 8.00 5.47 25.92
N ASN A 188 7.47 6.60 26.42
CA ASN A 188 6.05 6.76 26.78
C ASN A 188 5.45 5.66 27.68
N ASN A 189 6.28 5.03 28.53
CA ASN A 189 6.01 3.84 29.37
C ASN A 189 6.05 2.47 28.67
N HIS A 190 6.32 2.42 27.36
CA HIS A 190 6.53 1.18 26.61
C HIS A 190 7.97 0.70 26.71
N GLU A 191 8.17 -0.62 26.83
CA GLU A 191 9.51 -1.24 26.78
C GLU A 191 9.92 -1.57 25.34
N LEU A 192 11.10 -1.13 24.90
CA LEU A 192 11.66 -1.46 23.59
C LEU A 192 13.15 -1.80 23.68
N ILE A 193 13.67 -2.56 22.72
CA ILE A 193 15.10 -2.47 22.36
C ILE A 193 15.23 -1.36 21.34
N LEU A 194 16.05 -0.34 21.62
CA LEU A 194 16.29 0.80 20.73
C LEU A 194 17.76 0.89 20.34
N ILE A 195 18.02 1.35 19.12
CA ILE A 195 19.31 1.88 18.64
C ILE A 195 19.08 3.29 18.07
N GLY A 196 20.06 4.19 18.21
CA GLY A 196 20.03 5.50 17.54
C GLY A 196 20.56 5.40 16.12
N TYR A 197 20.09 6.23 15.20
CA TYR A 197 20.68 6.32 13.86
C TYR A 197 20.65 7.73 13.29
N THR A 198 21.54 7.99 12.33
CA THR A 198 21.51 9.15 11.45
C THR A 198 21.21 8.69 10.03
N PHE A 199 20.12 9.19 9.46
CA PHE A 199 19.86 9.13 8.03
C PHE A 199 20.53 10.31 7.34
N SER A 200 21.12 10.07 6.16
CA SER A 200 21.56 11.12 5.25
C SER A 200 21.32 10.73 3.79
N SER A 201 21.15 11.75 2.95
CA SER A 201 21.14 11.61 1.48
C SER A 201 21.40 12.97 0.83
N THR A 202 21.41 13.03 -0.51
CA THR A 202 21.50 14.29 -1.27
C THR A 202 20.58 14.23 -2.48
N LEU A 203 19.66 15.19 -2.54
CA LEU A 203 18.75 15.37 -3.66
C LEU A 203 19.37 16.27 -4.73
N LEU A 204 19.22 15.86 -5.98
CA LEU A 204 19.64 16.57 -7.18
C LEU A 204 18.40 16.85 -8.06
N THR A 205 18.21 18.11 -8.45
CA THR A 205 17.04 18.61 -9.20
C THR A 205 17.41 19.83 -10.05
N SER A 206 16.45 20.45 -10.75
CA SER A 206 16.66 21.65 -11.56
C SER A 206 16.91 22.89 -10.69
N LEU A 207 17.68 23.86 -11.22
CA LEU A 207 18.21 25.00 -10.44
C LEU A 207 17.15 25.82 -9.66
N ASP A 208 15.99 26.04 -10.27
CA ASP A 208 14.89 26.89 -9.75
C ASP A 208 13.87 26.14 -8.85
N GLU A 209 13.99 24.83 -8.68
CA GLU A 209 13.02 24.02 -7.91
C GLU A 209 13.08 24.22 -6.39
N PRO A 210 14.25 24.37 -5.73
CA PRO A 210 14.32 24.45 -4.27
C PRO A 210 13.45 25.55 -3.66
N VAL A 211 13.35 26.72 -4.32
CA VAL A 211 12.50 27.84 -3.87
C VAL A 211 11.00 27.59 -4.04
N LYS A 212 10.60 26.72 -4.99
CA LYS A 212 9.19 26.32 -5.19
C LYS A 212 8.77 25.29 -4.13
N ALA A 213 9.64 24.32 -3.87
CA ALA A 213 9.44 23.31 -2.84
C ALA A 213 9.47 23.92 -1.42
N GLU A 214 10.42 24.84 -1.17
CA GLU A 214 10.64 25.43 0.15
C GLU A 214 11.27 26.84 0.04
N PRO A 215 10.54 27.92 0.35
CA PRO A 215 11.09 29.28 0.29
C PRO A 215 12.38 29.50 1.11
N ALA A 216 12.61 28.72 2.17
CA ALA A 216 13.84 28.76 2.97
C ALA A 216 15.09 28.17 2.27
N LEU A 217 14.93 27.44 1.16
CA LEU A 217 16.02 26.84 0.35
C LEU A 217 16.37 27.66 -0.91
N ALA A 218 15.84 28.88 -1.03
CA ALA A 218 16.04 29.75 -2.20
C ALA A 218 17.50 30.18 -2.42
N GLU A 219 18.28 30.32 -1.34
CA GLU A 219 19.68 30.77 -1.37
C GLU A 219 20.61 29.65 -0.90
N VAL A 220 21.85 29.62 -1.39
CA VAL A 220 22.87 28.65 -0.96
C VAL A 220 23.17 28.84 0.54
N GLY A 221 23.17 27.74 1.29
CA GLY A 221 23.23 27.76 2.76
C GLY A 221 21.88 27.97 3.45
N GLY A 222 20.77 28.09 2.70
CA GLY A 222 19.41 28.03 3.23
C GLY A 222 19.10 26.66 3.86
N VAL A 223 18.30 26.65 4.93
CA VAL A 223 17.99 25.47 5.74
C VAL A 223 16.50 25.42 6.05
N TRP A 224 15.91 24.23 5.96
CA TRP A 224 14.58 23.94 6.49
C TRP A 224 14.61 22.64 7.28
N ASP A 225 13.92 22.60 8.42
CA ASP A 225 13.75 21.41 9.25
C ASP A 225 12.27 21.00 9.20
N GLU A 226 11.93 19.93 8.46
CA GLU A 226 10.57 19.39 8.45
C GLU A 226 10.37 18.51 9.69
N PRO A 227 9.46 18.88 10.61
CA PRO A 227 9.28 18.14 11.87
C PRO A 227 8.50 16.84 11.64
N PHE A 228 8.84 15.81 12.40
CA PHE A 228 8.17 14.53 12.39
C PHE A 228 7.97 13.98 13.80
N ILE A 229 6.85 13.30 14.01
CA ILE A 229 6.63 12.41 15.13
C ILE A 229 6.47 11.02 14.53
N LEU A 230 7.33 10.07 14.93
CA LEU A 230 7.42 8.73 14.34
C LEU A 230 7.28 7.66 15.43
N PRO A 231 6.75 6.46 15.12
CA PRO A 231 6.82 5.31 16.03
C PRO A 231 8.28 4.84 16.18
N PRO A 232 8.76 4.51 17.41
CA PRO A 232 10.09 3.94 17.59
C PRO A 232 10.21 2.54 16.95
N ASP A 233 9.16 1.72 16.99
CA ASP A 233 9.05 0.47 16.22
C ASP A 233 8.09 0.72 15.04
N PRO A 234 8.60 0.89 13.80
CA PRO A 234 7.79 1.22 12.62
C PRO A 234 7.07 0.00 12.03
N THR A 235 7.35 -1.22 12.51
CA THR A 235 6.66 -2.42 12.02
C THR A 235 5.22 -2.45 12.54
N GLN A 236 4.37 -3.28 11.92
CA GLN A 236 3.08 -3.68 12.49
C GLN A 236 2.16 -2.48 12.88
N LEU A 237 2.28 -1.35 12.18
CA LEU A 237 1.61 -0.10 12.53
C LEU A 237 0.09 -0.25 12.53
N LEU A 238 -0.51 -0.75 11.45
CA LEU A 238 -1.95 -0.99 11.33
C LEU A 238 -2.46 -2.00 12.40
N GLN A 239 -1.61 -2.94 12.80
CA GLN A 239 -1.86 -3.93 13.85
C GLN A 239 -1.75 -3.36 15.28
N ARG A 240 -1.19 -2.14 15.43
CA ARG A 240 -1.05 -1.41 16.69
C ARG A 240 -2.07 -0.28 16.79
N THR A 241 -2.11 0.60 15.80
CA THR A 241 -2.93 1.82 15.83
C THR A 241 -4.33 1.65 15.25
N SER A 242 -4.61 0.53 14.56
CA SER A 242 -5.73 0.47 13.60
C SER A 242 -5.61 1.65 12.61
N ASN A 243 -6.72 2.13 12.04
CA ASN A 243 -6.74 3.28 11.12
C ASN A 243 -6.26 4.62 11.72
N ALA A 244 -5.97 4.71 13.03
CA ALA A 244 -5.70 6.00 13.70
C ALA A 244 -4.55 6.83 13.10
N CYS A 245 -3.58 6.18 12.44
CA CYS A 245 -2.42 6.82 11.79
C CYS A 245 -2.43 6.77 10.26
N LEU A 246 -3.50 6.28 9.63
CA LEU A 246 -3.60 6.17 8.18
C LEU A 246 -4.45 7.31 7.61
N ASN A 247 -3.88 8.04 6.65
CA ASN A 247 -4.52 9.13 5.92
C ASN A 247 -4.98 8.65 4.54
N GLU A 248 -6.20 8.10 4.49
CA GLU A 248 -6.94 7.73 3.28
C GLU A 248 -7.44 8.96 2.48
N GLY A 249 -6.97 10.17 2.80
CA GLY A 249 -7.37 11.42 2.15
C GLY A 249 -7.04 11.40 0.65
N GLY A 250 -8.08 11.45 -0.19
CA GLY A 250 -7.98 11.33 -1.64
C GLY A 250 -8.25 9.91 -2.18
N PHE A 251 -7.83 8.87 -1.45
CA PHE A 251 -7.86 7.47 -1.89
C PHE A 251 -9.24 6.81 -1.79
N PRO A 252 -9.59 5.82 -2.63
CA PRO A 252 -10.82 5.04 -2.45
C PRO A 252 -10.87 4.33 -1.09
N PRO A 253 -12.06 4.13 -0.48
CA PRO A 253 -12.17 3.29 0.72
C PRO A 253 -11.64 1.87 0.46
N ASN A 254 -10.95 1.30 1.44
CA ASN A 254 -10.24 0.01 1.44
C ASN A 254 -8.98 -0.02 0.55
N SER A 255 -8.33 1.13 0.31
CA SER A 255 -7.09 1.24 -0.48
C SER A 255 -5.81 1.16 0.35
N TYR A 256 -5.76 0.31 1.38
CA TYR A 256 -4.55 0.07 2.16
C TYR A 256 -4.56 -1.36 2.70
N ASP A 257 -3.38 -1.87 3.02
CA ASP A 257 -3.19 -3.08 3.83
C ASP A 257 -2.13 -2.82 4.91
N SER A 258 -1.55 -3.87 5.49
CA SER A 258 -0.53 -3.74 6.53
C SER A 258 0.89 -3.53 6.00
N GLU A 259 1.12 -3.70 4.69
CA GLU A 259 2.44 -3.71 4.07
C GLU A 259 2.68 -2.47 3.17
N ASN A 260 1.71 -1.57 3.05
CA ASN A 260 1.82 -0.27 2.35
C ASN A 260 1.48 0.94 3.26
N VAL A 261 1.63 0.78 4.58
CA VAL A 261 1.20 1.78 5.58
C VAL A 261 1.99 3.09 5.60
N ASP A 262 3.15 3.14 4.95
CA ASP A 262 4.07 4.28 4.93
C ASP A 262 3.59 5.41 4.02
N ILE A 263 3.05 5.09 2.84
CA ILE A 263 2.44 6.09 1.95
C ILE A 263 1.19 6.75 2.57
N PHE A 264 0.58 6.13 3.59
CA PHE A 264 -0.56 6.63 4.35
C PHE A 264 -0.20 7.26 5.70
N TYR A 265 1.07 7.21 6.16
CA TYR A 265 1.37 7.61 7.52
C TYR A 265 1.23 9.11 7.76
N ASP A 266 0.30 9.49 8.64
CA ASP A 266 0.16 10.87 9.07
C ASP A 266 -0.12 10.96 10.58
N TYR A 267 0.92 11.40 11.31
CA TYR A 267 0.85 11.61 12.75
C TYR A 267 -0.14 12.71 13.17
N SER A 268 -0.64 13.53 12.25
CA SER A 268 -1.61 14.60 12.54
C SER A 268 -3.09 14.17 12.48
N CYS A 269 -3.39 12.94 12.04
CA CYS A 269 -4.77 12.45 11.94
C CYS A 269 -5.51 12.37 13.28
N THR A 270 -6.79 12.75 13.28
CA THR A 270 -7.68 12.78 14.45
C THR A 270 -8.90 11.88 14.27
N ALA A 271 -9.46 11.36 15.37
CA ALA A 271 -10.64 10.47 15.33
C ALA A 271 -11.88 11.07 14.63
N ASP A 272 -11.98 12.40 14.56
CA ASP A 272 -13.05 13.14 13.88
C ASP A 272 -12.70 13.58 12.44
N SER A 273 -11.48 13.32 11.96
CA SER A 273 -11.04 13.60 10.57
C SER A 273 -11.60 12.61 9.54
N GLY A 274 -12.92 12.37 9.57
CA GLY A 274 -13.61 11.44 8.69
C GLY A 274 -14.11 12.07 7.38
N GLY A 275 -14.23 11.24 6.33
CA GLY A 275 -14.89 11.58 5.08
C GLY A 275 -13.94 11.91 3.91
N ALA A 276 -14.48 12.45 2.82
CA ALA A 276 -13.77 12.52 1.55
C ALA A 276 -12.45 13.32 1.56
N ALA A 277 -12.34 14.35 2.41
CA ALA A 277 -11.14 15.18 2.57
C ALA A 277 -10.53 15.07 3.99
N GLY A 278 -10.85 13.99 4.72
CA GLY A 278 -10.26 13.65 6.00
C GLY A 278 -9.41 12.37 5.90
N CYS A 279 -8.64 12.08 6.94
CA CYS A 279 -7.79 10.89 7.00
C CYS A 279 -8.57 9.57 6.92
N HIS A 280 -9.82 9.53 7.37
CA HIS A 280 -10.49 8.24 7.63
C HIS A 280 -11.73 8.07 6.72
N ARG A 281 -11.64 7.10 5.81
CA ARG A 281 -12.67 6.75 4.83
C ARG A 281 -13.24 5.34 5.02
N THR A 282 -12.42 4.38 5.45
CA THR A 282 -12.82 2.97 5.63
C THR A 282 -13.32 2.69 7.03
N THR A 283 -12.45 2.89 8.03
CA THR A 283 -12.77 2.65 9.45
C THR A 283 -12.47 3.91 10.23
N LEU A 284 -13.47 4.44 10.93
CA LEU A 284 -13.29 5.59 11.81
C LEU A 284 -12.64 5.13 13.14
N PRO A 285 -11.42 5.59 13.47
CA PRO A 285 -10.75 5.24 14.72
C PRO A 285 -11.36 5.98 15.92
N THR A 286 -11.10 5.49 17.13
CA THR A 286 -11.59 6.12 18.38
C THR A 286 -10.56 7.02 19.05
N LEU A 287 -9.34 7.07 18.52
CA LEU A 287 -8.18 7.83 18.99
C LEU A 287 -7.57 8.60 17.82
N SER A 288 -6.89 9.72 18.08
CA SER A 288 -5.95 10.30 17.11
C SER A 288 -4.70 9.43 16.94
N CYS A 289 -3.91 9.64 15.88
CA CYS A 289 -2.67 8.88 15.68
C CYS A 289 -1.75 8.98 16.91
N LEU A 290 -1.49 10.20 17.40
CA LEU A 290 -0.64 10.42 18.57
C LEU A 290 -1.18 9.74 19.83
N GLN A 291 -2.50 9.67 20.02
CA GLN A 291 -3.11 8.94 21.14
C GLN A 291 -2.96 7.43 21.00
N ALA A 292 -3.12 6.89 19.79
CA ALA A 292 -2.91 5.47 19.52
C ALA A 292 -1.45 5.06 19.71
N LEU A 293 -0.50 5.84 19.17
CA LEU A 293 0.94 5.61 19.34
C LEU A 293 1.36 5.65 20.82
N ASN A 294 0.98 6.71 21.56
CA ASN A 294 1.27 6.83 23.01
C ASN A 294 0.60 5.75 23.89
N ALA A 295 -0.33 4.96 23.34
CA ALA A 295 -0.99 3.87 24.05
C ALA A 295 -0.50 2.47 23.61
N THR A 296 0.34 2.37 22.59
CA THR A 296 0.71 1.08 21.96
C THR A 296 2.19 0.87 21.72
N VAL A 297 2.96 1.91 21.38
CA VAL A 297 4.38 1.79 20.96
C VAL A 297 5.26 2.97 21.39
N GLY A 298 4.66 4.11 21.74
CA GLY A 298 5.34 5.36 22.05
C GLY A 298 5.64 6.20 20.82
N VAL A 299 6.39 7.29 21.00
CA VAL A 299 6.75 8.23 19.93
C VAL A 299 8.20 8.73 20.04
N VAL A 300 8.80 9.04 18.89
CA VAL A 300 10.08 9.74 18.76
C VAL A 300 9.84 11.03 17.97
N GLU A 301 10.26 12.16 18.52
CA GLU A 301 10.28 13.44 17.81
C GLU A 301 11.61 13.59 17.05
N THR A 302 11.54 13.94 15.76
CA THR A 302 12.72 14.18 14.91
C THR A 302 12.40 15.23 13.85
N ALA A 303 13.37 15.54 12.99
CA ALA A 303 13.15 16.39 11.83
C ALA A 303 14.07 15.99 10.66
N VAL A 304 13.55 16.01 9.44
CA VAL A 304 14.38 15.94 8.23
C VAL A 304 14.89 17.36 7.95
N ARG A 305 16.18 17.58 8.21
CA ARG A 305 16.89 18.80 7.85
C ARG A 305 17.30 18.75 6.38
N PHE A 306 16.74 19.67 5.61
CA PHE A 306 17.13 20.00 4.26
C PHE A 306 18.09 21.20 4.28
N THR A 307 19.15 21.17 3.49
CA THR A 307 20.12 22.29 3.39
C THR A 307 20.57 22.50 1.94
N ARG A 308 20.36 23.71 1.42
CA ARG A 308 20.72 24.09 0.05
C ARG A 308 22.25 24.15 -0.08
N LEU A 309 22.83 23.28 -0.90
CA LEU A 309 24.28 23.22 -1.11
C LEU A 309 24.75 24.18 -2.21
N GLU A 310 26.03 24.54 -2.16
CA GLU A 310 26.76 25.11 -3.30
C GLU A 310 26.86 24.05 -4.41
N TRP A 311 26.90 24.47 -5.67
CA TRP A 311 27.00 23.54 -6.79
C TRP A 311 28.33 22.77 -6.75
N ASN A 312 28.27 21.46 -6.97
CA ASN A 312 29.42 20.57 -6.94
C ASN A 312 29.21 19.45 -7.96
N GLU A 313 29.92 19.53 -9.08
CA GLU A 313 29.79 18.61 -10.22
C GLU A 313 30.16 17.17 -9.82
N ASP A 314 31.21 16.95 -9.03
CA ASP A 314 31.61 15.63 -8.54
C ASP A 314 30.51 14.99 -7.68
N LEU A 315 29.84 15.76 -6.81
CA LEU A 315 28.74 15.28 -5.98
C LEU A 315 27.48 15.02 -6.81
N ALA A 316 27.12 15.93 -7.73
CA ALA A 316 26.01 15.71 -8.66
C ALA A 316 26.21 14.42 -9.46
N ASN A 317 27.43 14.17 -9.96
CA ASN A 317 27.79 12.95 -10.68
C ASN A 317 27.74 11.67 -9.81
N GLN A 318 27.85 11.77 -8.49
CA GLN A 318 27.72 10.63 -7.57
C GLN A 318 26.26 10.31 -7.20
N VAL A 319 25.36 11.30 -7.23
CA VAL A 319 23.97 11.15 -6.78
C VAL A 319 22.94 11.16 -7.93
N ARG A 320 23.40 11.27 -9.18
CA ARG A 320 22.52 11.26 -10.36
C ARG A 320 21.94 9.88 -10.59
N VAL A 321 20.62 9.77 -10.42
CA VAL A 321 19.83 8.55 -10.64
C VAL A 321 18.68 8.87 -11.58
N GLY A 322 18.21 7.86 -12.33
CA GLY A 322 17.22 8.03 -13.39
C GLY A 322 17.88 8.33 -14.73
N GLU A 323 17.61 7.48 -15.72
CA GLU A 323 17.96 7.71 -17.12
C GLU A 323 17.07 8.80 -17.71
N VAL A 324 17.59 9.54 -18.70
CA VAL A 324 16.79 10.47 -19.49
C VAL A 324 16.96 10.09 -20.96
N VAL A 325 15.84 9.75 -21.61
CA VAL A 325 15.84 9.23 -22.99
C VAL A 325 15.43 10.30 -24.02
N SER A 326 14.76 11.37 -23.57
CA SER A 326 14.29 12.49 -24.40
C SER A 326 14.52 13.83 -23.68
N GLN A 327 14.99 14.86 -24.41
CA GLN A 327 15.35 16.18 -23.84
C GLN A 327 14.17 17.16 -23.73
N ASP A 328 13.15 17.00 -24.56
CA ASP A 328 12.10 18.00 -24.77
C ASP A 328 10.71 17.40 -25.04
N ALA A 329 10.53 16.09 -24.82
CA ALA A 329 9.25 15.38 -24.82
C ALA A 329 9.17 14.33 -23.68
N PRO A 330 7.97 13.96 -23.20
CA PRO A 330 7.77 12.80 -22.32
C PRO A 330 8.00 11.48 -23.06
N ASP A 331 8.38 10.44 -22.32
CA ASP A 331 8.68 9.08 -22.81
C ASP A 331 8.51 8.09 -21.63
N LEU A 332 7.74 7.01 -21.80
CA LEU A 332 7.22 6.21 -20.67
C LEU A 332 7.88 4.82 -20.57
N LEU A 333 8.29 4.48 -19.34
CA LEU A 333 8.76 3.16 -18.94
C LEU A 333 7.77 2.51 -17.96
N VAL A 334 7.27 1.33 -18.30
CA VAL A 334 6.70 0.43 -17.29
C VAL A 334 7.84 -0.15 -16.47
N VAL A 335 7.86 0.11 -15.16
CA VAL A 335 8.92 -0.40 -14.26
C VAL A 335 8.62 -1.87 -13.91
N GLY A 336 8.95 -2.77 -14.86
CA GLY A 336 8.58 -4.19 -14.78
C GLY A 336 9.14 -4.95 -13.56
N SER A 337 10.13 -4.40 -12.85
CA SER A 337 10.60 -4.95 -11.56
C SER A 337 9.58 -4.85 -10.44
N ASP A 338 8.70 -3.84 -10.49
CA ASP A 338 7.85 -3.49 -9.35
C ASP A 338 6.68 -4.48 -9.21
N LEU A 339 6.31 -5.13 -10.33
CA LEU A 339 5.42 -6.31 -10.37
C LEU A 339 5.92 -7.47 -9.48
N ALA A 340 7.20 -7.50 -9.10
CA ALA A 340 7.74 -8.46 -8.14
C ALA A 340 7.34 -8.16 -6.68
N ASN A 341 6.95 -6.92 -6.35
CA ASN A 341 6.22 -6.62 -5.12
C ASN A 341 4.74 -6.97 -5.30
N ASN A 342 4.44 -8.26 -5.12
CA ASN A 342 3.09 -8.80 -5.21
C ASN A 342 2.77 -9.67 -3.99
N ARG A 343 1.47 -9.77 -3.67
CA ARG A 343 0.96 -10.55 -2.55
C ARG A 343 -0.42 -11.10 -2.84
N ILE A 344 -0.68 -12.32 -2.38
CA ILE A 344 -2.00 -12.95 -2.47
C ILE A 344 -2.77 -12.68 -1.18
N ILE A 345 -4.00 -12.16 -1.31
CA ILE A 345 -4.93 -11.97 -0.20
C ILE A 345 -6.25 -12.73 -0.44
N TYR A 346 -7.00 -12.95 0.64
CA TYR A 346 -8.43 -13.25 0.56
C TYR A 346 -9.21 -12.04 1.07
N ARG A 347 -10.22 -11.59 0.32
CA ARG A 347 -11.08 -10.47 0.71
C ARG A 347 -12.53 -10.76 0.36
N TYR A 348 -13.44 -10.44 1.28
CA TYR A 348 -14.88 -10.64 1.11
C TYR A 348 -15.53 -9.39 0.47
N PHE A 349 -16.29 -9.58 -0.60
CA PHE A 349 -17.00 -8.52 -1.30
C PHE A 349 -18.53 -8.74 -1.23
N PRO A 350 -19.30 -7.89 -0.51
CA PRO A 350 -20.76 -7.97 -0.54
C PRO A 350 -21.29 -7.64 -1.94
N SER A 351 -22.52 -8.06 -2.27
CA SER A 351 -23.12 -7.93 -3.61
C SER A 351 -23.35 -6.49 -4.11
N ASN A 352 -23.08 -5.48 -3.29
CA ASN A 352 -23.10 -4.05 -3.62
C ASN A 352 -21.71 -3.38 -3.55
N ALA A 353 -20.61 -4.14 -3.50
CA ALA A 353 -19.25 -3.61 -3.43
C ALA A 353 -18.83 -2.86 -4.70
N CYS A 354 -18.00 -1.83 -4.55
CA CYS A 354 -17.52 -1.01 -5.66
C CYS A 354 -16.69 -1.79 -6.68
N ALA A 355 -15.79 -2.66 -6.22
CA ALA A 355 -15.05 -3.60 -7.06
C ALA A 355 -15.93 -4.46 -8.01
N LEU A 356 -17.21 -4.71 -7.67
CA LEU A 356 -18.15 -5.40 -8.56
C LEU A 356 -18.75 -4.47 -9.62
N ALA A 357 -19.09 -3.23 -9.23
CA ALA A 357 -19.60 -2.22 -10.15
C ALA A 357 -18.54 -1.78 -11.17
N GLU A 358 -17.27 -1.87 -10.80
CA GLU A 358 -16.11 -1.52 -11.64
C GLU A 358 -15.52 -2.71 -12.41
N GLY A 359 -15.95 -3.93 -12.14
CA GLY A 359 -15.45 -5.13 -12.82
C GLY A 359 -14.03 -5.54 -12.42
N CYS A 360 -13.62 -5.25 -11.17
CA CYS A 360 -12.32 -5.64 -10.62
C CYS A 360 -12.31 -7.07 -10.04
N VAL A 361 -13.47 -7.73 -9.93
CA VAL A 361 -13.64 -9.11 -9.44
C VAL A 361 -14.76 -9.82 -10.21
N ASN A 362 -14.69 -11.14 -10.40
CA ASN A 362 -15.72 -11.89 -11.16
C ASN A 362 -17.05 -12.05 -10.40
N GLY A 363 -17.06 -11.87 -9.07
CA GLY A 363 -18.25 -12.14 -8.25
C GLY A 363 -18.11 -11.66 -6.80
N SER A 364 -19.26 -11.62 -6.11
CA SER A 364 -19.36 -11.37 -4.66
C SER A 364 -19.02 -12.63 -3.84
N GLY A 365 -18.85 -12.46 -2.53
CA GLY A 365 -18.38 -13.51 -1.62
C GLY A 365 -16.89 -13.35 -1.30
N TRP A 366 -16.26 -14.39 -0.77
CA TRP A 366 -14.80 -14.43 -0.63
C TRP A 366 -14.13 -14.56 -2.01
N ARG A 367 -13.18 -13.67 -2.30
CA ARG A 367 -12.34 -13.69 -3.50
C ARG A 367 -10.87 -13.81 -3.10
N ARG A 368 -10.10 -14.58 -3.87
CA ARG A 368 -8.65 -14.70 -3.77
C ARG A 368 -8.03 -13.79 -4.82
N LEU A 369 -7.21 -12.84 -4.39
CA LEU A 369 -6.70 -11.75 -5.23
C LEU A 369 -5.18 -11.76 -5.23
N LEU A 370 -4.58 -11.55 -6.40
CA LEU A 370 -3.16 -11.21 -6.54
C LEU A 370 -3.04 -9.68 -6.65
N GLN A 371 -2.63 -9.03 -5.56
CA GLN A 371 -2.27 -7.60 -5.55
C GLN A 371 -0.80 -7.43 -5.97
N PHE A 372 -0.48 -6.33 -6.63
CA PHE A 372 0.87 -6.03 -7.14
C PHE A 372 1.05 -4.52 -7.35
N ASP A 373 2.28 -4.03 -7.25
CA ASP A 373 2.61 -2.66 -7.65
C ASP A 373 2.60 -2.53 -9.18
N ALA A 374 2.10 -1.41 -9.70
CA ALA A 374 2.17 -1.07 -11.11
C ALA A 374 2.65 0.38 -11.28
N THR A 375 3.81 0.55 -11.90
CA THR A 375 4.53 1.83 -11.98
C THR A 375 4.81 2.22 -13.43
N ALA A 376 4.45 3.46 -13.80
CA ALA A 376 4.80 4.07 -15.09
C ALA A 376 5.67 5.33 -14.86
N HIS A 377 6.94 5.28 -15.28
CA HIS A 377 7.94 6.33 -15.08
C HIS A 377 8.10 7.17 -16.35
N ASN A 378 8.00 8.50 -16.23
CA ASN A 378 8.37 9.41 -17.32
C ASN A 378 9.89 9.64 -17.35
N LEU A 379 10.57 8.97 -18.28
CA LEU A 379 12.01 9.12 -18.57
C LEU A 379 12.31 10.31 -19.51
N GLY A 380 11.29 11.03 -19.96
CA GLY A 380 11.44 12.27 -20.69
C GLY A 380 11.70 13.47 -19.77
N ALA A 381 12.48 14.43 -20.25
CA ALA A 381 12.75 15.68 -19.54
C ALA A 381 11.62 16.73 -19.66
N ALA A 382 10.52 16.39 -20.34
CA ALA A 382 9.28 17.17 -20.33
C ALA A 382 8.15 16.35 -19.70
N ALA A 383 7.20 17.03 -19.06
CA ALA A 383 6.04 16.39 -18.46
C ALA A 383 5.09 15.81 -19.53
N LEU A 384 4.48 14.67 -19.22
CA LEU A 384 3.27 14.22 -19.89
C LEU A 384 2.11 15.04 -19.32
N ASP A 385 1.57 15.99 -20.07
CA ASP A 385 0.38 16.77 -19.67
C ASP A 385 -0.87 16.25 -20.38
N ILE A 386 -1.79 15.65 -19.62
CA ILE A 386 -3.14 15.23 -20.08
C ILE A 386 -4.16 16.35 -19.79
N GLY A 387 -3.87 17.19 -18.80
CA GLY A 387 -4.60 18.40 -18.48
C GLY A 387 -5.75 18.23 -17.47
N PRO A 388 -6.55 19.29 -17.27
CA PRO A 388 -7.55 19.34 -16.22
C PRO A 388 -8.72 18.39 -16.46
N VAL A 389 -9.16 17.73 -15.40
CA VAL A 389 -10.32 16.84 -15.41
C VAL A 389 -11.60 17.66 -15.52
N VAL A 390 -12.21 17.64 -16.71
CA VAL A 390 -13.47 18.33 -17.01
C VAL A 390 -14.61 17.33 -17.15
N ALA A 391 -15.58 17.42 -16.24
CA ALA A 391 -16.63 16.42 -16.02
C ALA A 391 -17.48 16.06 -17.26
N GLU A 392 -17.74 17.03 -18.12
CA GLU A 392 -18.37 16.85 -19.43
C GLU A 392 -17.51 17.58 -20.46
N ASN A 393 -16.46 16.94 -20.98
CA ASN A 393 -15.67 17.46 -22.10
C ASN A 393 -16.13 16.83 -23.43
N PRO A 394 -17.09 17.44 -24.16
CA PRO A 394 -17.64 16.86 -25.40
C PRO A 394 -16.64 16.85 -26.57
N LEU A 395 -15.46 17.45 -26.42
CA LEU A 395 -14.38 17.36 -27.41
C LEU A 395 -13.62 16.03 -27.30
N THR A 396 -13.50 15.47 -26.09
CA THR A 396 -12.59 14.35 -25.79
C THR A 396 -13.27 13.14 -25.16
N ASN A 397 -14.26 13.31 -24.28
CA ASN A 397 -14.94 12.23 -23.53
C ASN A 397 -13.99 11.25 -22.79
N MET A 398 -12.74 11.66 -22.49
CA MET A 398 -11.67 10.78 -21.97
C MET A 398 -11.80 10.40 -20.48
N PHE A 399 -12.50 11.23 -19.71
CA PHE A 399 -12.68 11.05 -18.27
C PHE A 399 -14.11 10.60 -17.96
N GLN A 400 -14.26 9.57 -17.12
CA GLN A 400 -15.55 9.14 -16.58
C GLN A 400 -15.58 9.33 -15.07
N TYR A 401 -16.61 10.00 -14.55
CA TYR A 401 -16.82 10.08 -13.11
C TYR A 401 -17.17 8.71 -12.55
N ASN A 402 -16.51 8.33 -11.46
CA ASN A 402 -16.87 7.15 -10.71
C ASN A 402 -17.45 7.52 -9.34
N SER A 403 -18.71 7.15 -9.11
CA SER A 403 -19.42 7.39 -7.85
C SER A 403 -18.92 6.60 -6.65
N CYS A 404 -18.17 5.51 -6.87
CA CYS A 404 -17.58 4.71 -5.82
C CYS A 404 -16.30 5.33 -5.25
N HIS A 405 -15.42 5.82 -6.12
CA HIS A 405 -14.14 6.43 -5.73
C HIS A 405 -14.22 7.96 -5.57
N ALA A 406 -15.32 8.56 -6.01
CA ALA A 406 -15.61 9.99 -5.98
C ALA A 406 -14.63 10.89 -6.76
N HIS A 407 -13.89 10.31 -7.70
CA HIS A 407 -13.03 10.99 -8.66
C HIS A 407 -13.33 10.53 -10.10
N PHE A 408 -12.59 11.06 -11.08
CA PHE A 408 -12.70 10.61 -12.47
C PHE A 408 -11.59 9.63 -12.80
N HIS A 409 -11.94 8.55 -13.50
CA HIS A 409 -10.98 7.67 -14.13
C HIS A 409 -10.71 8.13 -15.58
N PHE A 410 -9.44 8.17 -15.95
CA PHE A 410 -8.98 8.06 -17.33
C PHE A 410 -9.24 6.63 -17.80
N GLN A 411 -9.97 6.47 -18.91
CA GLN A 411 -10.27 5.16 -19.48
C GLN A 411 -9.13 4.70 -20.38
N ASN A 412 -8.86 3.38 -20.39
CA ASN A 412 -7.76 2.75 -21.13
C ASN A 412 -6.39 3.16 -20.55
N TYR A 413 -6.28 3.11 -19.22
CA TYR A 413 -5.04 3.32 -18.48
C TYR A 413 -3.92 2.38 -18.96
N GLY A 414 -4.22 1.08 -18.95
CA GLY A 414 -3.33 0.03 -19.40
C GLY A 414 -3.97 -1.35 -19.27
N GLU A 415 -3.17 -2.37 -19.57
CA GLU A 415 -3.56 -3.78 -19.56
C GLU A 415 -2.70 -4.56 -18.55
N PHE A 416 -3.36 -5.29 -17.65
CA PHE A 416 -2.74 -6.27 -16.76
C PHE A 416 -3.06 -7.68 -17.23
N GLN A 417 -2.06 -8.56 -17.28
CA GLN A 417 -2.22 -9.95 -17.73
C GLN A 417 -1.43 -10.91 -16.83
N LEU A 418 -2.05 -12.03 -16.45
CA LEU A 418 -1.43 -13.10 -15.69
C LEU A 418 -1.41 -14.40 -16.53
N GLY A 419 -0.22 -14.85 -16.91
CA GLY A 419 -0.04 -15.98 -17.82
C GLY A 419 -0.76 -15.76 -19.15
N SER A 420 -1.53 -16.76 -19.59
CA SER A 420 -2.44 -16.63 -20.74
C SER A 420 -3.91 -16.40 -20.34
N ALA A 421 -4.17 -16.06 -19.07
CA ALA A 421 -5.54 -15.85 -18.59
C ALA A 421 -5.99 -14.40 -18.85
N SER A 422 -7.23 -14.25 -19.31
CA SER A 422 -7.96 -12.98 -19.25
C SER A 422 -8.76 -12.99 -17.96
N GLN A 423 -8.36 -12.17 -16.98
CA GLN A 423 -9.04 -12.03 -15.69
C GLN A 423 -9.46 -10.57 -15.44
N PRO A 424 -10.43 -10.32 -14.54
CA PRO A 424 -10.75 -8.99 -14.06
C PRO A 424 -9.54 -8.27 -13.50
N SER A 425 -9.33 -7.04 -13.98
CA SER A 425 -8.41 -6.05 -13.45
C SER A 425 -8.91 -4.66 -13.88
N LYS A 426 -8.53 -3.61 -13.16
CA LYS A 426 -9.04 -2.26 -13.41
C LYS A 426 -8.24 -1.56 -14.51
N GLN A 427 -8.83 -1.43 -15.69
CA GLN A 427 -8.23 -0.79 -16.87
C GLN A 427 -8.42 0.75 -16.91
N ALA A 428 -8.74 1.36 -15.78
CA ALA A 428 -9.07 2.78 -15.70
C ALA A 428 -8.72 3.35 -14.31
N PHE A 429 -7.77 4.26 -14.24
CA PHE A 429 -7.27 4.92 -13.03
C PHE A 429 -7.16 6.43 -13.28
N CYS A 430 -6.65 7.22 -12.34
CA CYS A 430 -6.20 8.57 -12.66
C CYS A 430 -4.70 8.52 -12.98
N VAL A 431 -4.20 9.33 -13.92
CA VAL A 431 -2.75 9.42 -14.15
C VAL A 431 -2.23 10.62 -13.40
N GLU A 432 -1.41 10.42 -12.37
CA GLU A 432 -0.81 11.50 -11.59
C GLU A 432 0.70 11.32 -11.38
N SER A 433 1.33 12.21 -10.61
CA SER A 433 2.72 12.07 -10.20
C SER A 433 2.75 11.74 -8.72
N THR A 434 3.07 10.50 -8.38
CA THR A 434 3.01 9.97 -7.01
C THR A 434 4.39 10.04 -6.34
N SER A 435 5.38 9.40 -6.94
CA SER A 435 6.76 9.24 -6.44
C SER A 435 7.79 9.81 -7.41
N ARG A 436 8.95 10.23 -6.89
CA ARG A 436 10.05 10.81 -7.68
C ARG A 436 11.22 9.83 -7.84
N PHE A 437 11.17 8.99 -8.88
CA PHE A 437 12.16 7.94 -9.11
C PHE A 437 13.49 8.46 -9.70
N SER A 438 13.50 9.61 -10.36
CA SER A 438 14.72 10.23 -10.89
C SER A 438 15.27 11.34 -9.97
N ASN A 439 16.59 11.38 -9.85
CA ASN A 439 17.34 12.34 -9.05
C ASN A 439 18.40 13.02 -9.92
N ASN A 440 17.95 13.79 -10.91
CA ASN A 440 18.82 14.48 -11.88
C ASN A 440 18.35 15.92 -12.14
N GLU A 441 19.16 16.69 -12.85
CA GLU A 441 18.98 18.12 -13.14
C GLU A 441 17.73 18.42 -13.98
N LEU A 442 17.16 17.43 -14.66
CA LEU A 442 15.94 17.52 -15.48
C LEU A 442 14.70 16.94 -14.79
N SER A 443 14.81 16.56 -13.52
CA SER A 443 13.70 16.02 -12.71
C SER A 443 13.24 17.06 -11.68
N PRO A 444 12.11 17.76 -11.88
CA PRO A 444 11.60 18.75 -10.95
C PRO A 444 11.30 18.21 -9.54
N LEU A 445 11.20 19.09 -8.55
CA LEU A 445 10.63 18.77 -7.23
C LEU A 445 9.13 18.95 -7.19
N THR A 446 8.59 19.83 -8.03
CA THR A 446 7.21 20.32 -7.90
C THR A 446 6.37 20.03 -9.15
N HIS A 447 5.07 19.78 -8.94
CA HIS A 447 4.09 19.52 -9.99
C HIS A 447 2.68 19.89 -9.53
N ASP A 448 1.83 20.26 -10.48
CA ASP A 448 0.37 20.40 -10.27
C ASP A 448 -0.41 19.11 -10.64
N PHE A 449 0.30 18.05 -11.06
CA PHE A 449 -0.33 16.82 -11.49
C PHE A 449 -0.96 16.05 -10.33
N SER A 450 -2.22 15.65 -10.51
CA SER A 450 -3.06 14.93 -9.55
C SER A 450 -4.27 14.31 -10.27
N CYS A 451 -5.09 13.50 -9.59
CA CYS A 451 -6.37 13.04 -10.13
C CYS A 451 -7.33 14.15 -10.61
N ASN A 452 -7.08 15.44 -10.29
CA ASN A 452 -7.84 16.59 -10.80
C ASN A 452 -7.22 17.27 -12.04
N ASN A 453 -5.93 17.06 -12.29
CA ASN A 453 -5.18 17.61 -13.42
C ASN A 453 -4.11 16.58 -13.81
N GLN A 454 -4.41 15.74 -14.78
CA GLN A 454 -3.71 14.46 -14.94
C GLN A 454 -2.45 14.58 -15.80
N GLY A 455 -1.44 13.77 -15.47
CA GLY A 455 -0.13 13.83 -16.10
C GLY A 455 1.00 13.31 -15.22
N ILE A 456 2.18 13.13 -15.82
CA ILE A 456 3.39 12.60 -15.16
C ILE A 456 4.54 13.59 -15.36
N GLN A 457 5.03 14.18 -14.28
CA GLN A 457 6.16 15.11 -14.29
C GLN A 457 7.45 14.42 -14.77
N ALA A 458 8.37 15.17 -15.39
CA ALA A 458 9.67 14.65 -15.81
C ALA A 458 10.43 14.02 -14.63
N GLY A 459 10.84 12.75 -14.76
CA GLY A 459 11.52 12.00 -13.69
C GLY A 459 10.64 11.56 -12.52
N TRP A 460 9.33 11.69 -12.63
CA TRP A 460 8.33 11.15 -11.69
C TRP A 460 7.62 9.93 -12.27
N VAL A 461 6.95 9.19 -11.39
CA VAL A 461 6.12 8.04 -11.75
C VAL A 461 4.66 8.29 -11.43
N ASP A 462 3.80 7.54 -12.11
CA ASP A 462 2.45 7.20 -11.68
C ASP A 462 2.50 5.77 -11.12
N GLU A 463 2.19 5.59 -9.83
CA GLU A 463 2.45 4.34 -9.07
C GLU A 463 1.19 3.88 -8.35
N TYR A 464 0.66 2.74 -8.77
CA TYR A 464 -0.45 2.06 -8.12
C TYR A 464 0.06 0.85 -7.34
N GLY A 465 0.41 1.08 -6.08
CA GLY A 465 0.92 0.05 -5.18
C GLY A 465 -0.11 -1.03 -4.79
N ALA A 466 0.39 -2.22 -4.51
CA ALA A 466 -0.38 -3.30 -3.89
C ALA A 466 -1.06 -2.79 -2.60
N GLY A 467 -2.32 -3.22 -2.38
CA GLY A 467 -3.16 -2.76 -1.28
C GLY A 467 -4.21 -1.70 -1.68
N LEU A 468 -4.01 -0.96 -2.78
CA LEU A 468 -5.02 -0.03 -3.30
C LEU A 468 -6.30 -0.77 -3.78
N ASP A 469 -7.48 -0.14 -3.69
CA ASP A 469 -8.73 -0.79 -4.11
C ASP A 469 -8.74 -0.99 -5.63
N CYS A 470 -9.12 -2.19 -6.06
CA CYS A 470 -9.04 -2.68 -7.43
C CYS A 470 -7.62 -2.85 -8.04
N GLN A 471 -6.55 -2.63 -7.27
CA GLN A 471 -5.17 -2.87 -7.73
C GLN A 471 -4.77 -4.34 -7.55
N TRP A 472 -5.37 -5.20 -8.37
CA TRP A 472 -5.18 -6.65 -8.36
C TRP A 472 -5.67 -7.33 -9.63
N ILE A 473 -5.34 -8.63 -9.75
CA ILE A 473 -6.02 -9.60 -10.59
C ILE A 473 -6.81 -10.57 -9.70
N ASP A 474 -8.07 -10.81 -10.05
CA ASP A 474 -8.89 -11.84 -9.40
C ASP A 474 -8.45 -13.24 -9.86
N ILE A 475 -7.90 -14.04 -8.93
CA ILE A 475 -7.37 -15.38 -9.17
C ILE A 475 -8.26 -16.49 -8.55
N THR A 476 -9.46 -16.15 -8.09
CA THR A 476 -10.32 -17.08 -7.32
C THR A 476 -10.77 -18.29 -8.14
N ASP A 477 -11.04 -18.08 -9.43
CA ASP A 477 -11.58 -19.10 -10.33
C ASP A 477 -10.49 -19.71 -11.24
N LEU A 478 -9.21 -19.59 -10.85
CA LEU A 478 -8.07 -20.21 -11.52
C LEU A 478 -7.68 -21.53 -10.85
N GLU A 479 -7.54 -22.58 -11.66
CA GLU A 479 -6.96 -23.86 -11.24
C GLU A 479 -5.42 -23.81 -11.40
N PHE A 480 -4.70 -24.21 -10.36
CA PHE A 480 -3.23 -24.24 -10.31
C PHE A 480 -2.75 -25.69 -10.16
N GLU A 481 -1.70 -26.08 -10.90
CA GLU A 481 -1.15 -27.45 -10.82
C GLU A 481 0.01 -27.52 -9.81
N GLY A 482 -0.04 -28.50 -8.91
CA GLY A 482 0.99 -28.72 -7.88
C GLY A 482 0.79 -27.88 -6.63
N GLU A 483 1.87 -27.65 -5.88
CA GLU A 483 1.85 -26.85 -4.64
C GLU A 483 2.01 -25.33 -4.93
N THR A 484 2.68 -24.97 -6.02
CA THR A 484 2.90 -23.59 -6.48
C THR A 484 3.10 -23.58 -7.99
N THR A 485 2.55 -22.56 -8.66
CA THR A 485 2.68 -22.31 -10.10
C THR A 485 3.33 -20.95 -10.34
N GLU A 486 4.43 -20.92 -11.09
CA GLU A 486 5.02 -19.68 -11.59
C GLU A 486 4.25 -19.22 -12.85
N LEU A 487 3.83 -17.96 -12.88
CA LEU A 487 3.20 -17.34 -14.06
C LEU A 487 3.80 -15.95 -14.33
N PRO A 488 3.97 -15.53 -15.60
CA PRO A 488 4.34 -14.16 -15.90
C PRO A 488 3.15 -13.23 -15.63
N LEU A 489 3.33 -12.28 -14.71
CA LEU A 489 2.50 -11.10 -14.54
C LEU A 489 3.07 -9.99 -15.44
N SER A 490 2.22 -9.37 -16.26
CA SER A 490 2.61 -8.30 -17.17
C SER A 490 1.73 -7.07 -17.02
N PHE A 491 2.34 -5.90 -17.12
CA PHE A 491 1.66 -4.60 -17.25
C PHE A 491 2.10 -3.94 -18.56
N ARG A 492 1.14 -3.48 -19.36
CA ARG A 492 1.36 -2.65 -20.54
C ARG A 492 0.64 -1.32 -20.35
N PHE A 493 1.40 -0.22 -20.44
CA PHE A 493 0.87 1.14 -20.39
C PHE A 493 0.65 1.68 -21.82
N ASN A 494 -0.07 2.80 -21.92
CA ASN A 494 -0.42 3.49 -23.18
C ASN A 494 -0.85 2.56 -24.35
N THR A 495 -1.67 1.55 -24.08
CA THR A 495 -1.80 0.37 -24.97
C THR A 495 -2.29 0.66 -26.39
N GLU A 496 -3.03 1.75 -26.56
CA GLU A 496 -3.64 2.23 -27.81
C GLU A 496 -3.07 3.58 -28.29
N GLN A 497 -1.84 3.94 -27.87
CA GLN A 497 -1.16 5.22 -28.20
C GLN A 497 -2.05 6.45 -27.89
N PHE A 498 -2.69 6.44 -26.73
CA PHE A 498 -3.59 7.50 -26.29
C PHE A 498 -2.83 8.71 -25.70
N LEU A 499 -1.84 8.42 -24.88
CA LEU A 499 -0.92 9.39 -24.28
C LEU A 499 0.11 9.81 -25.35
N CYS A 500 0.50 11.09 -25.34
CA CYS A 500 1.44 11.63 -26.32
C CYS A 500 2.86 11.55 -25.77
N GLU A 501 3.61 10.55 -26.22
CA GLU A 501 5.03 10.35 -25.92
C GLU A 501 5.85 10.97 -27.04
N GLY A 502 5.95 12.30 -26.98
CA GLY A 502 6.37 13.14 -28.09
C GLY A 502 5.78 14.54 -27.99
N TYR A 503 5.66 15.20 -29.13
CA TYR A 503 5.25 16.59 -29.22
C TYR A 503 3.75 16.69 -29.54
N PRO A 504 2.91 17.28 -28.66
CA PRO A 504 1.49 17.48 -28.97
C PRO A 504 1.35 18.50 -30.10
N VAL A 505 0.57 18.17 -31.12
CA VAL A 505 0.34 19.08 -32.26
C VAL A 505 -0.59 20.21 -31.82
N LEU A 506 -0.11 21.45 -31.88
CA LEU A 506 -0.81 22.63 -31.40
C LEU A 506 -1.47 23.44 -32.54
N ASP A 507 -2.54 24.16 -32.21
CA ASP A 507 -3.20 25.12 -33.10
C ASP A 507 -2.54 26.52 -33.11
N GLU A 508 -3.11 27.47 -33.87
CA GLU A 508 -2.61 28.87 -33.94
C GLU A 508 -2.66 29.63 -32.59
N ALA A 509 -3.36 29.10 -31.58
CA ALA A 509 -3.43 29.65 -30.22
C ALA A 509 -2.53 28.90 -29.22
N GLY A 510 -1.80 27.86 -29.65
CA GLY A 510 -0.98 27.03 -28.78
C GLY A 510 -1.78 26.04 -27.94
N GLN A 511 -2.92 25.55 -28.44
CA GLN A 511 -3.76 24.55 -27.77
C GLN A 511 -3.68 23.19 -28.49
N PRO A 512 -3.67 22.05 -27.77
CA PRO A 512 -3.61 20.73 -28.40
C PRO A 512 -4.77 20.48 -29.36
N ILE A 513 -4.46 20.01 -30.56
CA ILE A 513 -5.43 19.51 -31.52
C ILE A 513 -5.79 18.08 -31.14
N PHE A 514 -7.08 17.73 -31.16
CA PHE A 514 -7.57 16.39 -30.80
C PHE A 514 -8.08 15.62 -32.03
N GLU A 515 -7.82 14.32 -32.05
CA GLU A 515 -8.30 13.39 -33.09
C GLU A 515 -9.08 12.20 -32.50
N PRO A 516 -9.99 11.57 -33.26
CA PRO A 516 -10.72 10.40 -32.78
C PRO A 516 -9.77 9.21 -32.55
N SER A 517 -9.67 8.74 -31.31
CA SER A 517 -8.85 7.56 -30.94
C SER A 517 -9.39 6.24 -31.52
N GLY A 518 -10.67 6.22 -31.92
CA GLY A 518 -11.40 4.99 -32.27
C GLY A 518 -12.07 4.33 -31.06
N LEU A 519 -11.60 4.62 -29.84
CA LEU A 519 -12.13 4.11 -28.58
C LEU A 519 -13.48 4.75 -28.21
N ARG A 520 -14.17 4.15 -27.24
CA ARG A 520 -15.47 4.62 -26.73
C ARG A 520 -15.54 4.51 -25.21
N ASN A 521 -16.23 5.46 -24.60
CA ASN A 521 -16.51 5.41 -23.17
C ASN A 521 -17.66 4.42 -22.85
N SER A 522 -17.94 4.22 -21.56
CA SER A 522 -19.06 3.41 -21.04
C SER A 522 -20.42 3.69 -21.67
N ASP A 523 -20.70 4.95 -22.01
CA ASP A 523 -21.95 5.41 -22.62
C ASP A 523 -21.97 5.21 -24.15
N GLY A 524 -20.88 4.69 -24.72
CA GLY A 524 -20.68 4.48 -26.15
C GLY A 524 -20.31 5.75 -26.92
N LEU A 525 -19.99 6.86 -26.25
CA LEU A 525 -19.51 8.09 -26.88
C LEU A 525 -18.07 7.89 -27.40
N PRO A 526 -17.70 8.44 -28.57
CA PRO A 526 -16.34 8.33 -29.09
C PRO A 526 -15.36 9.16 -28.24
N ILE A 527 -14.19 8.61 -27.97
CA ILE A 527 -13.12 9.29 -27.23
C ILE A 527 -12.13 9.93 -28.24
N SER A 528 -11.69 11.15 -27.97
CA SER A 528 -10.62 11.82 -28.73
C SER A 528 -9.33 11.91 -27.91
N ARG A 529 -8.20 11.59 -28.54
CA ARG A 529 -6.83 11.74 -27.99
C ARG A 529 -6.16 13.00 -28.54
N PRO A 530 -5.14 13.59 -27.88
CA PRO A 530 -4.31 14.61 -28.52
C PRO A 530 -3.63 14.04 -29.78
N GLN A 531 -3.46 14.88 -30.81
CA GLN A 531 -2.58 14.57 -31.92
C GLN A 531 -1.12 14.68 -31.46
N CYS A 532 -0.29 13.71 -31.82
CA CYS A 532 1.08 13.60 -31.33
C CYS A 532 2.07 13.33 -32.46
N GLU A 533 3.18 14.09 -32.49
CA GLU A 533 4.40 13.71 -33.19
C GLU A 533 5.28 12.92 -32.20
N PHE A 534 5.06 11.61 -32.14
CA PHE A 534 5.77 10.68 -31.24
C PHE A 534 7.29 10.67 -31.46
N VAL A 535 8.06 10.40 -30.41
CA VAL A 535 9.51 10.13 -30.51
C VAL A 535 9.81 8.77 -31.17
N GLU A 536 11.07 8.54 -31.54
CA GLU A 536 11.54 7.25 -32.06
C GLU A 536 11.54 6.20 -30.93
N ASP A 537 11.07 4.98 -31.23
CA ASP A 537 10.95 3.84 -30.30
C ASP A 537 10.11 4.04 -29.02
N TRP A 538 9.20 5.04 -28.97
CA TRP A 538 8.33 5.35 -27.80
C TRP A 538 7.54 4.15 -27.21
N ASP A 539 7.16 3.15 -28.01
CA ASP A 539 6.42 1.98 -27.51
C ASP A 539 7.32 0.85 -26.98
N ALA A 540 8.65 0.99 -27.05
CA ALA A 540 9.61 -0.05 -26.67
C ALA A 540 9.68 -0.33 -25.16
N THR A 541 9.42 0.69 -24.32
CA THR A 541 9.48 0.62 -22.84
C THR A 541 8.10 0.60 -22.17
N ASN A 542 7.02 0.73 -22.95
CA ASN A 542 5.63 0.73 -22.47
C ASN A 542 5.11 -0.65 -22.01
N SER A 543 5.97 -1.62 -21.70
CA SER A 543 5.59 -2.96 -21.21
C SER A 543 6.64 -3.57 -20.28
N GLY A 544 6.19 -4.10 -19.15
CA GLY A 544 7.02 -4.82 -18.19
C GLY A 544 6.39 -6.15 -17.78
N THR A 545 7.23 -7.13 -17.44
CA THR A 545 6.81 -8.47 -17.01
C THR A 545 7.73 -8.96 -15.89
N ALA A 546 7.14 -9.56 -14.85
CA ALA A 546 7.84 -10.35 -13.84
C ALA A 546 7.16 -11.72 -13.68
N ASP A 547 7.93 -12.77 -13.42
CA ASP A 547 7.35 -14.06 -13.01
C ASP A 547 6.92 -13.99 -11.54
N VAL A 548 5.72 -14.48 -11.23
CA VAL A 548 5.13 -14.46 -9.89
C VAL A 548 4.72 -15.85 -9.43
N SER A 549 5.05 -16.18 -8.17
CA SER A 549 4.87 -17.51 -7.58
C SER A 549 3.51 -17.64 -6.90
N ILE A 550 2.58 -18.39 -7.51
CA ILE A 550 1.22 -18.55 -7.00
C ILE A 550 1.06 -19.92 -6.30
N PRO A 551 1.07 -20.00 -4.96
CA PRO A 551 0.74 -21.23 -4.23
C PRO A 551 -0.71 -21.65 -4.49
N ALA A 552 -0.98 -22.95 -4.47
CA ALA A 552 -2.31 -23.50 -4.74
C ALA A 552 -3.36 -23.09 -3.68
N THR A 553 -2.95 -22.85 -2.44
CA THR A 553 -3.78 -22.35 -1.34
C THR A 553 -3.05 -21.28 -0.54
N GLY A 554 -3.74 -20.62 0.40
CA GLY A 554 -3.12 -19.64 1.29
C GLY A 554 -2.88 -18.25 0.67
N SER A 555 -2.26 -17.39 1.47
CA SER A 555 -2.05 -15.95 1.24
C SER A 555 -0.59 -15.57 1.54
N PHE A 556 -0.25 -14.28 1.52
CA PHE A 556 1.04 -13.79 2.02
C PHE A 556 1.27 -14.11 3.52
N VAL A 557 0.22 -14.29 4.32
CA VAL A 557 0.32 -14.71 5.73
C VAL A 557 0.94 -16.10 5.88
N THR A 558 0.80 -16.94 4.85
CA THR A 558 1.43 -18.27 4.74
C THR A 558 2.79 -18.27 4.01
N GLN A 559 3.33 -17.10 3.64
CA GLN A 559 4.68 -16.96 3.07
C GLN A 559 5.73 -16.66 4.16
N PRO A 560 7.03 -16.87 3.92
CA PRO A 560 8.09 -16.46 4.84
C PRO A 560 8.08 -14.96 5.15
N CYS A 561 8.51 -14.59 6.36
CA CYS A 561 8.67 -13.18 6.76
C CYS A 561 9.91 -12.52 6.16
N ALA A 562 9.88 -11.19 6.02
CA ALA A 562 11.10 -10.40 5.89
C ALA A 562 11.91 -10.39 7.20
N SER A 563 13.18 -9.99 7.13
CA SER A 563 14.12 -10.02 8.27
C SER A 563 13.66 -9.20 9.48
N SER A 564 13.08 -8.01 9.27
CA SER A 564 12.56 -7.15 10.34
C SER A 564 11.19 -7.55 10.91
N GLU A 565 10.44 -8.45 10.27
CA GLU A 565 9.04 -8.73 10.57
C GLU A 565 8.88 -9.80 11.67
N GLN A 566 9.12 -9.38 12.92
CA GLN A 566 9.12 -10.27 14.09
C GLN A 566 7.94 -10.04 15.04
N GLY A 567 7.73 -10.98 15.96
CA GLY A 567 6.73 -10.86 17.03
C GLY A 567 5.32 -11.31 16.64
N PRO A 568 4.34 -11.11 17.54
CA PRO A 568 3.08 -11.85 17.49
C PRO A 568 1.98 -11.26 16.59
N ARG A 569 2.15 -10.05 16.01
CA ARG A 569 1.12 -9.42 15.16
C ARG A 569 1.44 -9.39 13.67
N ARG A 570 2.65 -9.80 13.27
CA ARG A 570 3.11 -9.88 11.87
C ARG A 570 2.15 -10.67 10.98
N ASN A 571 2.19 -10.42 9.67
CA ASN A 571 1.32 -11.06 8.68
C ASN A 571 2.10 -12.00 7.75
N CYS A 572 2.93 -12.86 8.36
CA CYS A 572 3.84 -13.76 7.65
C CYS A 572 4.27 -14.93 8.54
N GLY A 573 4.75 -16.01 7.91
CA GLY A 573 5.37 -17.16 8.54
C GLY A 573 4.40 -18.16 9.18
N PHE A 574 3.11 -18.07 8.90
CA PHE A 574 2.12 -19.00 9.44
C PHE A 574 1.97 -20.26 8.58
N THR A 575 1.74 -21.40 9.23
CA THR A 575 1.38 -22.67 8.61
C THR A 575 -0.03 -23.06 9.02
N ALA A 576 -0.82 -23.63 8.10
CA ALA A 576 -2.17 -24.11 8.43
C ALA A 576 -2.11 -25.37 9.29
N VAL A 577 -2.95 -25.43 10.34
CA VAL A 577 -3.08 -26.61 11.22
C VAL A 577 -4.38 -27.34 10.90
N SER A 578 -4.28 -28.66 10.71
CA SER A 578 -5.42 -29.54 10.50
C SER A 578 -6.30 -29.60 11.76
N LEU A 579 -7.46 -28.95 11.70
CA LEU A 579 -8.52 -29.14 12.68
C LEU A 579 -9.24 -30.49 12.44
N PRO A 580 -9.82 -31.14 13.47
CA PRO A 580 -10.51 -32.42 13.32
C PRO A 580 -11.58 -32.39 12.21
N ASP A 581 -11.74 -33.49 11.48
CA ASP A 581 -12.73 -33.59 10.40
C ASP A 581 -14.16 -33.35 10.91
N LEU A 582 -14.92 -32.61 10.11
CA LEU A 582 -16.37 -32.49 10.28
C LEU A 582 -17.04 -33.83 9.89
N PRO A 583 -18.12 -34.25 10.56
CA PRO A 583 -18.77 -35.52 10.26
C PRO A 583 -19.37 -35.53 8.85
N ASP A 584 -19.29 -36.68 8.16
CA ASP A 584 -19.82 -36.87 6.80
C ASP A 584 -21.29 -36.40 6.67
N VAL A 585 -21.55 -35.54 5.69
CA VAL A 585 -22.90 -35.07 5.37
C VAL A 585 -23.71 -36.18 4.72
N SER A 586 -24.96 -36.39 5.14
CA SER A 586 -25.89 -37.21 4.35
C SER A 586 -26.35 -36.42 3.11
N GLU A 587 -26.70 -37.10 2.01
CA GLU A 587 -27.20 -36.46 0.76
C GLU A 587 -28.48 -35.63 0.91
N THR A 588 -29.00 -35.48 2.14
CA THR A 588 -30.29 -34.85 2.46
C THR A 588 -30.22 -33.80 3.58
N GLU A 589 -29.03 -33.50 4.11
CA GLU A 589 -28.82 -32.58 5.24
C GLU A 589 -27.86 -31.44 4.87
N GLU A 590 -27.91 -30.34 5.64
CA GLU A 590 -26.98 -29.22 5.49
C GLU A 590 -25.57 -29.61 5.99
N PRO A 591 -24.48 -29.09 5.39
CA PRO A 591 -23.13 -29.41 5.84
C PRO A 591 -22.94 -28.97 7.30
N PRO A 592 -22.38 -29.84 8.18
CA PRO A 592 -22.23 -29.53 9.58
C PRO A 592 -21.17 -28.45 9.78
N LEU A 593 -21.52 -27.42 10.56
CA LEU A 593 -20.64 -26.31 10.90
C LEU A 593 -19.82 -26.66 12.16
N ARG A 594 -18.58 -26.14 12.29
CA ARG A 594 -17.74 -26.33 13.49
C ARG A 594 -18.33 -25.66 14.73
N CYS A 595 -19.10 -24.61 14.55
CA CYS A 595 -19.75 -23.85 15.61
C CYS A 595 -21.04 -23.18 15.10
N THR A 596 -21.90 -22.72 16.03
CA THR A 596 -23.08 -21.93 15.65
C THR A 596 -22.65 -20.48 15.38
N PRO A 597 -22.97 -19.88 14.21
CA PRO A 597 -22.58 -18.51 13.88
C PRO A 597 -22.88 -17.50 14.99
N GLY A 598 -21.87 -16.71 15.38
CA GLY A 598 -21.95 -15.73 16.48
C GLY A 598 -21.94 -16.30 17.90
N SER A 599 -21.87 -17.62 18.11
CA SER A 599 -21.65 -18.21 19.44
C SER A 599 -20.19 -18.07 19.90
N THR A 600 -19.95 -18.08 21.21
CA THR A 600 -18.58 -18.22 21.74
C THR A 600 -18.10 -19.65 21.54
N VAL A 601 -16.90 -19.81 20.98
CA VAL A 601 -16.18 -21.08 20.88
C VAL A 601 -15.07 -21.11 21.93
N GLN A 602 -14.76 -22.31 22.42
CA GLN A 602 -13.57 -22.57 23.22
C GLN A 602 -12.82 -23.78 22.66
N LEU A 603 -11.51 -23.62 22.48
CA LEU A 603 -10.60 -24.69 22.06
C LEU A 603 -9.55 -24.88 23.15
N SER A 604 -9.44 -26.09 23.69
CA SER A 604 -8.26 -26.50 24.46
C SER A 604 -7.13 -26.79 23.48
N CYS A 605 -6.06 -26.01 23.56
CA CYS A 605 -4.91 -26.09 22.67
C CYS A 605 -3.64 -26.41 23.45
N SER A 606 -2.76 -27.24 22.88
CA SER A 606 -1.48 -27.64 23.48
C SER A 606 -0.37 -27.60 22.43
N VAL A 607 0.85 -27.28 22.87
CA VAL A 607 2.06 -27.17 22.04
C VAL A 607 2.99 -28.34 22.38
N GLU A 608 3.48 -29.08 21.38
CA GLU A 608 4.54 -30.08 21.59
C GLU A 608 5.92 -29.41 21.66
N GLY A 609 6.33 -29.01 22.87
CA GLY A 609 7.67 -28.50 23.17
C GLY A 609 7.67 -27.19 23.94
N ASP A 610 8.87 -26.64 24.16
CA ASP A 610 9.08 -25.44 24.98
C ASP A 610 9.01 -24.12 24.16
N ALA A 611 9.12 -24.20 22.82
CA ALA A 611 9.15 -23.02 21.95
C ALA A 611 7.74 -22.41 21.76
N ALA A 612 7.56 -21.15 22.20
CA ALA A 612 6.29 -20.45 22.11
C ALA A 612 5.84 -20.24 20.64
N GLN A 613 4.54 -20.30 20.41
CA GLN A 613 3.92 -20.19 19.09
C GLN A 613 2.81 -19.12 19.12
N VAL A 614 2.47 -18.58 17.96
CA VAL A 614 1.33 -17.68 17.75
C VAL A 614 0.23 -18.48 17.07
N ALA A 615 -0.91 -18.66 17.73
CA ALA A 615 -2.11 -19.24 17.15
C ALA A 615 -3.03 -18.13 16.60
N ARG A 616 -3.33 -18.19 15.31
CA ARG A 616 -4.26 -17.29 14.61
C ARG A 616 -5.46 -18.07 14.09
N LEU A 617 -6.66 -17.62 14.42
CA LEU A 617 -7.91 -18.18 13.92
C LEU A 617 -8.50 -17.24 12.86
N CYS A 618 -8.85 -17.82 11.72
CA CYS A 618 -9.41 -17.12 10.57
C CYS A 618 -10.73 -17.76 10.16
N GLU A 619 -11.57 -17.01 9.44
CA GLU A 619 -12.74 -17.60 8.77
C GLU A 619 -12.32 -18.58 7.67
N THR A 620 -13.20 -19.51 7.34
CA THR A 620 -13.17 -20.23 6.05
C THR A 620 -14.16 -19.61 5.08
N SER A 621 -13.95 -19.85 3.79
CA SER A 621 -14.99 -19.69 2.78
C SER A 621 -15.66 -21.04 2.53
N ALA A 622 -16.97 -21.10 2.69
CA ALA A 622 -17.77 -22.29 2.38
C ALA A 622 -17.81 -22.57 0.86
N ILE A 623 -17.66 -21.53 0.03
CA ILE A 623 -17.63 -21.65 -1.43
C ILE A 623 -16.25 -22.08 -1.95
N LEU A 624 -15.16 -21.58 -1.38
CA LEU A 624 -13.79 -21.94 -1.80
C LEU A 624 -13.24 -23.18 -1.07
N GLY A 625 -13.89 -23.64 0.02
CA GLY A 625 -13.50 -24.82 0.78
C GLY A 625 -12.18 -24.69 1.54
N VAL A 626 -11.71 -23.46 1.78
CA VAL A 626 -10.41 -23.16 2.39
C VAL A 626 -10.49 -22.07 3.46
N GLY A 627 -9.53 -22.10 4.39
CA GLY A 627 -9.27 -20.99 5.29
C GLY A 627 -8.70 -19.78 4.55
N THR A 628 -9.05 -18.58 5.01
CA THR A 628 -8.67 -17.32 4.34
C THR A 628 -7.24 -16.85 4.59
N ALA A 629 -6.46 -17.54 5.44
CA ALA A 629 -5.10 -17.16 5.84
C ALA A 629 -5.01 -15.64 6.14
N CYS A 630 -5.84 -15.20 7.07
CA CYS A 630 -6.19 -13.82 7.36
C CYS A 630 -5.07 -13.00 8.03
N THR A 631 -5.11 -11.68 7.83
CA THR A 631 -4.24 -10.75 8.55
C THR A 631 -4.57 -10.72 10.04
N PHE A 632 -3.71 -10.11 10.85
CA PHE A 632 -3.97 -9.86 12.27
C PHE A 632 -5.28 -9.08 12.49
N ASN A 633 -5.51 -8.03 11.69
CA ASN A 633 -6.69 -7.17 11.78
C ASN A 633 -7.99 -7.88 11.37
N ASP A 634 -7.88 -8.88 10.48
CA ASP A 634 -9.00 -9.72 10.03
C ASP A 634 -9.22 -10.98 10.88
N SER A 635 -8.39 -11.20 11.92
CA SER A 635 -8.40 -12.45 12.68
C SER A 635 -9.51 -12.52 13.73
N LEU A 636 -10.08 -13.73 13.88
CA LEU A 636 -11.05 -14.06 14.93
C LEU A 636 -10.39 -14.12 16.32
N LEU A 637 -9.10 -14.48 16.32
CA LEU A 637 -8.19 -14.50 17.47
C LEU A 637 -6.75 -14.53 16.95
N ASN A 638 -5.85 -13.86 17.65
CA ASN A 638 -4.41 -14.02 17.48
C ASN A 638 -3.74 -14.01 18.86
N GLN A 639 -3.28 -15.17 19.33
CA GLN A 639 -2.84 -15.38 20.71
C GLN A 639 -1.51 -16.14 20.76
N VAL A 640 -0.58 -15.69 21.61
CA VAL A 640 0.64 -16.44 21.94
C VAL A 640 0.29 -17.59 22.88
N ILE A 641 0.82 -18.78 22.60
CA ILE A 641 0.68 -20.00 23.40
C ILE A 641 2.05 -20.61 23.69
N SER A 642 2.26 -21.03 24.93
CA SER A 642 3.53 -21.57 25.44
C SER A 642 3.28 -22.53 26.61
N GLY A 643 3.94 -23.69 26.57
CA GLY A 643 3.84 -24.70 27.62
C GLY A 643 2.51 -25.45 27.66
N SER A 644 1.91 -25.55 28.86
CA SER A 644 0.73 -26.39 29.12
C SER A 644 -0.56 -25.90 28.47
N GLU A 645 -1.52 -26.82 28.32
CA GLU A 645 -2.88 -26.61 27.77
C GLU A 645 -3.50 -25.22 28.03
N VAL A 646 -3.74 -24.48 26.94
CA VAL A 646 -4.33 -23.13 26.92
C VAL A 646 -5.71 -23.18 26.29
N THR A 647 -6.72 -22.63 26.97
CA THR A 647 -8.04 -22.42 26.35
C THR A 647 -8.05 -21.15 25.50
N LEU A 648 -8.06 -21.30 24.19
CA LEU A 648 -8.38 -20.22 23.25
C LEU A 648 -9.91 -19.97 23.28
N SER A 649 -10.35 -18.71 23.20
CA SER A 649 -11.78 -18.40 23.07
C SER A 649 -12.02 -17.23 22.13
N PHE A 650 -13.01 -17.39 21.26
CA PHE A 650 -13.31 -16.47 20.16
C PHE A 650 -14.80 -16.52 19.79
N THR A 651 -15.25 -15.60 18.95
CA THR A 651 -16.61 -15.63 18.39
C THR A 651 -16.62 -16.41 17.08
N CYS A 652 -17.49 -17.41 17.00
CA CYS A 652 -17.75 -18.18 15.80
C CYS A 652 -18.14 -17.26 14.62
N PRO A 653 -17.58 -17.43 13.41
CA PRO A 653 -17.87 -16.57 12.27
C PRO A 653 -19.36 -16.42 11.98
N PHE A 654 -19.79 -15.18 11.77
CA PHE A 654 -21.18 -14.83 11.50
C PHE A 654 -21.59 -15.21 10.07
N VAL A 655 -22.90 -15.39 9.85
CA VAL A 655 -23.48 -15.45 8.50
C VAL A 655 -23.14 -14.16 7.77
N ARG A 656 -22.47 -14.25 6.61
CA ARG A 656 -22.20 -13.11 5.73
C ARG A 656 -23.31 -12.95 4.69
N ASP A 657 -23.67 -14.04 4.01
CA ASP A 657 -24.77 -14.10 3.04
C ASP A 657 -25.35 -15.52 2.92
N GLU A 658 -26.10 -15.81 1.86
CA GLU A 658 -26.75 -17.11 1.62
C GLU A 658 -25.81 -18.22 1.12
N ASN A 659 -24.60 -17.85 0.67
CA ASN A 659 -23.54 -18.74 0.19
C ASN A 659 -22.42 -18.89 1.23
N GLU A 660 -22.21 -17.86 2.06
CA GLU A 660 -21.25 -17.84 3.16
C GLU A 660 -21.99 -17.81 4.53
N PRO A 661 -22.43 -18.98 5.05
CA PRO A 661 -23.24 -19.09 6.27
C PRO A 661 -22.45 -18.87 7.58
N GLY A 662 -21.14 -18.65 7.51
CA GLY A 662 -20.26 -18.65 8.68
C GLY A 662 -20.20 -20.03 9.34
N GLY A 663 -19.92 -20.08 10.64
CA GLY A 663 -19.96 -21.33 11.42
C GLY A 663 -18.73 -22.23 11.30
N ASP A 664 -17.79 -21.94 10.41
CA ASP A 664 -16.55 -22.69 10.20
C ASP A 664 -15.33 -21.75 10.22
N TYR A 665 -14.16 -22.29 10.57
CA TYR A 665 -12.94 -21.53 10.83
C TYR A 665 -11.69 -22.41 10.59
N ALA A 666 -10.58 -21.75 10.29
CA ALA A 666 -9.28 -22.37 10.09
C ALA A 666 -8.27 -21.87 11.13
N LEU A 667 -7.41 -22.77 11.60
CA LEU A 667 -6.32 -22.47 12.52
C LEU A 667 -5.00 -22.37 11.74
N TYR A 668 -4.24 -21.33 12.03
CA TYR A 668 -2.92 -21.06 11.51
C TYR A 668 -1.95 -20.84 12.67
N THR A 669 -0.73 -21.32 12.54
CA THR A 669 0.27 -21.23 13.61
C THR A 669 1.66 -20.88 13.08
N ALA A 670 2.38 -20.04 13.82
CA ALA A 670 3.76 -19.68 13.54
C ALA A 670 4.60 -19.73 14.83
N PRO A 671 5.92 -19.95 14.78
CA PRO A 671 6.79 -19.73 15.94
C PRO A 671 6.73 -18.26 16.40
N LEU A 672 6.93 -17.98 17.69
CA LEU A 672 6.91 -16.60 18.19
C LEU A 672 8.05 -15.77 17.57
N PHE A 673 9.23 -16.37 17.42
CA PHE A 673 10.42 -15.76 16.79
C PHE A 673 10.65 -16.28 15.37
N THR A 674 11.12 -15.41 14.47
CA THR A 674 11.47 -15.75 13.09
C THR A 674 12.81 -16.51 13.04
N GLY A 675 12.75 -17.83 13.16
CA GLY A 675 13.92 -18.72 13.16
C GLY A 675 13.76 -19.94 14.08
N ASP A 676 12.82 -19.88 15.02
CA ASP A 676 12.42 -21.02 15.84
C ASP A 676 11.75 -22.13 15.01
N ALA A 677 11.77 -23.35 15.53
CA ALA A 677 11.03 -24.46 14.95
C ALA A 677 9.51 -24.27 15.15
N LEU A 678 8.74 -24.57 14.11
CA LEU A 678 7.29 -24.76 14.23
C LEU A 678 7.05 -25.99 15.11
N ALA A 679 6.37 -25.79 16.24
CA ALA A 679 5.95 -26.86 17.13
C ALA A 679 4.59 -27.41 16.71
N GLU A 680 4.35 -28.72 16.90
CA GLU A 680 3.05 -29.32 16.61
C GLU A 680 2.00 -28.82 17.62
N ILE A 681 0.84 -28.39 17.12
CA ILE A 681 -0.24 -27.82 17.93
C ILE A 681 -1.50 -28.64 17.76
N THR A 682 -1.95 -29.25 18.86
CA THR A 682 -3.24 -29.96 18.93
C THR A 682 -4.27 -29.06 19.61
N CYS A 683 -5.36 -28.76 18.91
CA CYS A 683 -6.51 -28.00 19.41
C CYS A 683 -7.80 -28.81 19.31
N THR A 684 -8.56 -28.91 20.40
CA THR A 684 -9.85 -29.62 20.47
C THR A 684 -10.94 -28.75 21.10
N PRO A 685 -12.20 -28.77 20.61
CA PRO A 685 -13.32 -28.09 21.25
C PRO A 685 -13.52 -28.51 22.72
N VAL A 686 -13.91 -27.55 23.55
CA VAL A 686 -14.35 -27.78 24.94
C VAL A 686 -15.86 -28.04 24.95
N GLU A 687 -16.31 -29.11 25.65
CA GLU A 687 -17.73 -29.50 25.83
C GLU A 687 -18.49 -28.66 26.87
#